data_AF-A0A8J2V6Z1-F1
#
_entry.id   AF-A0A8J2V6Z1-F1
#
_cell.length_a   1.000
_cell.length_b   1.000
_cell.length_c   1.000
_cell.angle_alpha   90.00
_cell.angle_beta   90.00
_cell.angle_gamma   90.00
#
_symmetry.space_group_name_H-M   'P 1'
#
loop_
_entity.id
_entity.type
_entity.pdbx_description
1 polymer ?
#
loop_
_entity_poly.entity_id
_entity_poly.type
_entity_poly.pdbx_seq_one_letter_code
_entity_poly.pdbx_strand_id
1 'polypeptide(L)'
;MKKSIRLSVGAGIAALLAGPAMAQDPRLENVLPDSPFATVLGGTHSETDTYSSSGSSWWLNWGEDHVFQHRLSHDNSDNSKDWDIRIGKGGQVYSFISQSGEIMPPQYRGTSEGPAGHAKEWAPWIDEVWQTVAVNTTLNNTFKPIGYPYFMHGSGVYLKDNSYLTEPFYNPALVNGTITESNSYVTAHWMNQAHIPSYHPSHAISYYKYRDVGDGIIEVTAAVYNFSDNELNFFNFPWGGARTSEFGEYQIMQSGSLVSKTSGGFADPYSYADSDGWVLFTDKNSSDGNTLGLVFGGDKSPRPSWQPAPSLMRIGFAGGTSGGTNDTNWRNYMVAEGIRRINLPVGKGAWVRYYFVVGDRVDVLAAIEDNDLAAKTDYGLLDFSETDADLIAWYGDEDGPVSTDSSAGDLQFRLYAQPVNDSVPLFRVEAPTGESFITTNPYTLTEPYGVDEILRPYDGTADGWELLGYAMPAGSASTPPSGYVYQALSEIVTPSLFKFDGVDVDVLVSSAASPVYTITQVQAHGSNLRQFATDVELSPATGTAHQWKYVPLSDGTYKIVNAWDGKRLSANSNTDVEVVADSGSVPDTDRWYLKPVDGDLTRFRIENKNYQRWLIGYPDSQGNIVRLDETSKLGTWTRWKIYDVN
;
A
#
# COMPACT_ATOMS: atom_id res chain seq x y z
N MET A 1 -56.85 -17.26 -21.65
CA MET A 1 -56.35 -16.04 -20.98
C MET A 1 -54.85 -15.95 -21.22
N LYS A 2 -54.41 -15.07 -22.12
CA LYS A 2 -52.99 -14.76 -22.33
C LYS A 2 -52.56 -13.74 -21.27
N LYS A 3 -51.75 -14.14 -20.29
CA LYS A 3 -51.07 -13.19 -19.39
C LYS A 3 -49.71 -12.86 -20.01
N SER A 4 -49.53 -11.59 -20.33
CA SER A 4 -48.26 -11.04 -20.80
C SER A 4 -47.23 -11.07 -19.67
N ILE A 5 -46.09 -11.69 -19.92
CA ILE A 5 -44.88 -11.48 -19.13
C ILE A 5 -44.28 -10.17 -19.64
N ARG A 6 -44.29 -9.13 -18.81
CA ARG A 6 -43.46 -7.94 -19.04
C ARG A 6 -42.09 -8.24 -18.43
N LEU A 7 -41.09 -8.45 -19.29
CA LEU A 7 -39.69 -8.31 -18.89
C LEU A 7 -39.46 -6.82 -18.61
N SER A 8 -39.25 -6.46 -17.35
CA SER A 8 -38.52 -5.24 -17.03
C SER A 8 -37.04 -5.55 -17.17
N VAL A 9 -36.41 -4.98 -18.19
CA VAL A 9 -34.96 -4.91 -18.31
C VAL A 9 -34.51 -3.91 -17.24
N GLY A 10 -34.20 -4.41 -16.04
CA GLY A 10 -33.47 -3.66 -15.03
C GLY A 10 -32.00 -3.65 -15.44
N ALA A 11 -31.44 -2.45 -15.58
CA ALA A 11 -30.02 -2.25 -15.81
C ALA A 11 -29.21 -3.05 -14.79
N GLY A 12 -28.22 -3.79 -15.29
CA GLY A 12 -27.35 -4.63 -14.49
C GLY A 12 -26.67 -3.80 -13.41
N ILE A 13 -26.94 -4.16 -12.16
CA ILE A 13 -26.03 -3.88 -11.06
C ILE A 13 -24.82 -4.76 -11.33
N ALA A 14 -23.72 -4.12 -11.73
CA ALA A 14 -22.43 -4.78 -11.70
C ALA A 14 -22.23 -5.25 -10.26
N ALA A 15 -22.21 -6.57 -10.07
CA ALA A 15 -21.39 -7.10 -9.01
C ALA A 15 -20.00 -6.50 -9.27
N LEU A 16 -19.48 -5.70 -8.34
CA LEU A 16 -18.03 -5.54 -8.18
C LEU A 16 -17.50 -6.93 -7.83
N LEU A 17 -17.44 -7.78 -8.85
CA LEU A 17 -16.53 -8.89 -8.92
C LEU A 17 -15.18 -8.19 -8.91
N ALA A 18 -14.41 -8.43 -7.84
CA ALA A 18 -12.99 -8.18 -7.84
C ALA A 18 -12.47 -8.48 -9.24
N GLY A 19 -11.92 -7.46 -9.91
CA GLY A 19 -11.13 -7.67 -11.11
C GLY A 19 -10.11 -8.78 -10.84
N PRO A 20 -9.55 -9.43 -11.88
CA PRO A 20 -8.43 -10.34 -11.66
C PRO A 20 -7.43 -9.64 -10.74
N ALA A 21 -7.09 -10.27 -9.61
CA ALA A 21 -6.19 -9.68 -8.63
C ALA A 21 -5.01 -9.08 -9.40
N MET A 22 -4.86 -7.76 -9.28
CA MET A 22 -3.69 -7.11 -9.83
C MET A 22 -2.48 -7.84 -9.26
N ALA A 23 -1.59 -8.32 -10.12
CA ALA A 23 -0.50 -9.19 -9.69
C ALA A 23 0.42 -8.37 -8.77
N GLN A 24 0.31 -8.61 -7.46
CA GLN A 24 1.09 -7.93 -6.44
C GLN A 24 2.47 -8.57 -6.33
N ASP A 25 3.49 -7.73 -6.09
CA ASP A 25 4.83 -8.22 -5.82
C ASP A 25 4.88 -8.84 -4.41
N PRO A 26 5.30 -10.11 -4.24
CA PRO A 26 5.31 -10.78 -2.95
C PRO A 26 6.23 -10.11 -1.92
N ARG A 27 7.18 -9.26 -2.35
CA ARG A 27 8.03 -8.51 -1.42
C ARG A 27 7.26 -7.48 -0.60
N LEU A 28 6.09 -7.04 -1.06
CA LEU A 28 5.19 -6.15 -0.29
C LEU A 28 4.63 -6.82 0.97
N GLU A 29 4.69 -8.15 1.05
CA GLU A 29 4.26 -8.92 2.22
C GLU A 29 5.35 -8.95 3.31
N ASN A 30 6.60 -8.67 2.96
CA ASN A 30 7.77 -8.74 3.85
C ASN A 30 8.01 -7.42 4.61
N VAL A 31 6.98 -6.95 5.33
CA VAL A 31 7.03 -5.74 6.16
C VAL A 31 7.04 -6.06 7.66
N LEU A 32 6.40 -7.16 8.05
CA LEU A 32 6.23 -7.53 9.43
C LEU A 32 7.40 -8.42 9.91
N PRO A 33 7.85 -8.27 11.16
CA PRO A 33 8.99 -9.03 11.67
C PRO A 33 8.70 -10.54 11.70
N ASP A 34 9.78 -11.30 11.54
CA ASP A 34 9.74 -12.76 11.65
C ASP A 34 9.21 -13.21 13.00
N SER A 35 8.42 -14.27 12.94
CA SER A 35 7.88 -14.92 14.13
C SER A 35 9.00 -15.63 14.90
N PRO A 36 8.96 -15.64 16.24
CA PRO A 36 9.93 -16.37 17.06
C PRO A 36 9.73 -17.89 17.03
N PHE A 37 8.68 -18.40 16.36
CA PHE A 37 8.39 -19.83 16.24
C PHE A 37 9.02 -20.43 14.99
N ALA A 38 9.85 -21.46 15.18
CA ALA A 38 10.57 -22.14 14.10
C ALA A 38 9.74 -23.23 13.38
N THR A 39 8.68 -23.77 14.00
CA THR A 39 7.88 -24.87 13.42
C THR A 39 6.44 -24.81 13.93
N VAL A 40 5.49 -25.26 13.10
CA VAL A 40 4.07 -25.40 13.44
C VAL A 40 3.83 -26.72 14.15
N LEU A 41 3.08 -26.68 15.25
CA LEU A 41 2.84 -27.80 16.16
C LEU A 41 1.60 -28.60 15.76
N GLY A 42 1.78 -29.86 15.33
CA GLY A 42 0.68 -30.82 15.15
C GLY A 42 -0.40 -30.41 14.12
N GLY A 43 -1.40 -31.27 13.93
CA GLY A 43 -2.60 -30.98 13.14
C GLY A 43 -2.41 -30.73 11.64
N THR A 44 -3.48 -30.22 11.01
CA THR A 44 -3.54 -29.89 9.58
C THR A 44 -4.02 -28.46 9.40
N HIS A 45 -3.15 -27.63 8.83
CA HIS A 45 -3.49 -26.27 8.41
C HIS A 45 -4.27 -26.29 7.09
N SER A 46 -5.25 -25.40 6.94
CA SER A 46 -5.99 -25.19 5.68
C SER A 46 -6.33 -23.72 5.48
N GLU A 47 -6.13 -23.23 4.26
CA GLU A 47 -6.40 -21.84 3.84
C GLU A 47 -7.23 -21.80 2.56
N THR A 48 -8.09 -20.78 2.40
CA THR A 48 -8.85 -20.58 1.15
C THR A 48 -9.39 -19.15 0.98
N ASP A 49 -9.33 -18.65 -0.25
CA ASP A 49 -10.04 -17.43 -0.71
C ASP A 49 -11.45 -17.74 -1.26
N THR A 50 -11.90 -18.99 -1.20
CA THR A 50 -13.25 -19.36 -1.63
C THR A 50 -14.23 -19.20 -0.48
N TYR A 51 -15.20 -18.30 -0.67
CA TYR A 51 -16.25 -18.08 0.31
C TYR A 51 -17.02 -19.37 0.63
N SER A 52 -17.17 -19.61 1.93
CA SER A 52 -18.15 -20.52 2.50
C SER A 52 -18.71 -19.89 3.77
N SER A 53 -20.02 -20.03 3.98
CA SER A 53 -20.64 -19.53 5.20
C SER A 53 -20.05 -20.24 6.42
N SER A 54 -19.85 -19.50 7.50
CA SER A 54 -19.44 -20.05 8.80
C SER A 54 -20.53 -20.92 9.43
N GLY A 55 -21.79 -20.75 9.02
CA GLY A 55 -22.95 -21.32 9.69
C GLY A 55 -23.36 -20.56 10.96
N SER A 56 -22.62 -19.51 11.35
CA SER A 56 -22.93 -18.66 12.49
C SER A 56 -24.16 -17.78 12.23
N SER A 57 -24.81 -17.35 13.32
CA SER A 57 -25.99 -16.48 13.26
C SER A 57 -25.62 -15.02 13.50
N TRP A 58 -25.98 -14.17 12.55
CA TRP A 58 -25.65 -12.74 12.56
C TRP A 58 -26.92 -11.88 12.60
N TRP A 59 -26.79 -10.63 13.02
CA TRP A 59 -27.90 -9.67 13.11
C TRP A 59 -27.83 -8.58 12.04
N LEU A 60 -27.37 -8.94 10.83
CA LEU A 60 -27.23 -8.05 9.68
C LEU A 60 -27.97 -8.62 8.47
N ASN A 61 -28.49 -7.76 7.60
CA ASN A 61 -28.93 -8.12 6.26
C ASN A 61 -27.75 -8.33 5.30
N TRP A 62 -26.57 -7.81 5.64
CA TRP A 62 -25.33 -8.01 4.90
C TRP A 62 -24.72 -9.36 5.28
N GLY A 63 -24.84 -10.34 4.38
CA GLY A 63 -24.28 -11.67 4.56
C GLY A 63 -22.76 -11.68 4.66
N GLU A 64 -22.19 -12.80 5.11
CA GLU A 64 -20.75 -12.97 5.24
C GLU A 64 -20.01 -12.85 3.91
N ASP A 65 -20.66 -13.18 2.80
CA ASP A 65 -20.15 -13.03 1.43
C ASP A 65 -19.80 -11.57 1.07
N HIS A 66 -20.43 -10.60 1.71
CA HIS A 66 -20.08 -9.19 1.53
C HIS A 66 -18.75 -8.82 2.17
N VAL A 67 -18.39 -9.44 3.30
CA VAL A 67 -17.18 -9.12 4.07
C VAL A 67 -16.04 -10.10 3.83
N PHE A 68 -16.32 -11.34 3.44
CA PHE A 68 -15.32 -12.40 3.31
C PHE A 68 -14.15 -12.01 2.37
N GLN A 69 -12.93 -12.22 2.85
CA GLN A 69 -11.70 -12.13 2.06
C GLN A 69 -10.96 -13.47 2.07
N HIS A 70 -10.70 -14.02 3.25
CA HIS A 70 -9.87 -15.21 3.40
C HIS A 70 -10.30 -16.04 4.62
N ARG A 71 -10.02 -17.34 4.60
CA ARG A 71 -10.24 -18.26 5.73
C ARG A 71 -8.96 -19.00 6.04
N LEU A 72 -8.58 -19.04 7.32
CA LEU A 72 -7.58 -19.95 7.86
C LEU A 72 -8.24 -20.89 8.86
N SER A 73 -7.81 -22.15 8.88
CA SER A 73 -8.30 -23.14 9.83
C SER A 73 -7.21 -24.15 10.19
N HIS A 74 -7.38 -24.77 11.36
CA HIS A 74 -6.50 -25.82 11.84
C HIS A 74 -7.33 -26.94 12.45
N ASP A 75 -7.13 -28.16 11.94
CA ASP A 75 -7.69 -29.39 12.49
C ASP A 75 -6.60 -30.11 13.29
N ASN A 76 -6.70 -30.09 14.61
CA ASN A 76 -5.78 -30.77 15.52
C ASN A 76 -6.23 -32.22 15.77
N SER A 77 -5.31 -33.06 16.24
CA SER A 77 -5.66 -34.40 16.73
C SER A 77 -6.54 -34.37 17.99
N ASP A 78 -6.42 -33.29 18.76
CA ASP A 78 -7.26 -32.96 19.91
C ASP A 78 -8.21 -31.83 19.48
N ASN A 79 -9.47 -32.18 19.26
CA ASN A 79 -10.45 -31.27 18.69
C ASN A 79 -10.83 -30.09 19.59
N SER A 80 -10.39 -30.08 20.85
CA SER A 80 -10.52 -28.89 21.70
C SER A 80 -9.69 -27.72 21.19
N LYS A 81 -8.62 -28.01 20.45
CA LYS A 81 -7.65 -27.03 19.91
C LYS A 81 -7.93 -26.66 18.46
N ASP A 82 -9.02 -27.17 17.88
CA ASP A 82 -9.45 -26.83 16.53
C ASP A 82 -9.89 -25.37 16.46
N TRP A 83 -9.59 -24.71 15.34
CA TRP A 83 -10.07 -23.36 15.09
C TRP A 83 -10.27 -23.05 13.60
N ASP A 84 -11.11 -22.06 13.35
CA ASP A 84 -11.43 -21.54 12.02
C ASP A 84 -11.67 -20.03 12.12
N ILE A 85 -10.78 -19.22 11.52
CA ILE A 85 -10.89 -17.77 11.46
C ILE A 85 -11.21 -17.30 10.03
N ARG A 86 -12.08 -16.31 9.92
CA ARG A 86 -12.37 -15.61 8.65
C ARG A 86 -11.95 -14.17 8.75
N ILE A 87 -11.12 -13.78 7.79
CA ILE A 87 -10.59 -12.43 7.61
C ILE A 87 -11.49 -11.70 6.63
N GLY A 88 -11.86 -10.47 6.99
CA GLY A 88 -12.70 -9.60 6.18
C GLY A 88 -11.90 -8.80 5.15
N LYS A 89 -12.59 -8.18 4.20
CA LYS A 89 -12.00 -7.31 3.17
C LYS A 89 -11.24 -6.10 3.71
N GLY A 90 -11.49 -5.70 4.97
CA GLY A 90 -10.71 -4.68 5.67
C GLY A 90 -9.54 -5.24 6.49
N GLY A 91 -9.35 -6.56 6.53
CA GLY A 91 -8.28 -7.22 7.27
C GLY A 91 -8.65 -7.61 8.70
N GLN A 92 -9.86 -7.29 9.15
CA GLN A 92 -10.39 -7.63 10.47
C GLN A 92 -10.78 -9.12 10.56
N VAL A 93 -10.61 -9.74 11.74
CA VAL A 93 -11.23 -11.05 12.01
C VAL A 93 -12.70 -10.80 12.34
N TYR A 94 -13.61 -11.29 11.49
CA TYR A 94 -15.06 -11.09 11.67
C TYR A 94 -15.79 -12.35 12.15
N SER A 95 -15.20 -13.54 11.96
CA SER A 95 -15.66 -14.83 12.48
C SER A 95 -14.46 -15.62 12.99
N PHE A 96 -14.63 -16.27 14.14
CA PHE A 96 -13.61 -17.08 14.81
C PHE A 96 -14.34 -18.21 15.52
N ILE A 97 -14.29 -19.41 14.97
CA ILE A 97 -14.91 -20.61 15.52
C ILE A 97 -13.85 -21.45 16.22
N SER A 98 -14.19 -21.97 17.40
CA SER A 98 -13.45 -23.03 18.08
C SER A 98 -14.40 -24.16 18.48
N GLN A 99 -13.96 -25.11 19.30
CA GLN A 99 -14.83 -26.16 19.87
C GLN A 99 -16.05 -25.59 20.61
N SER A 100 -15.90 -24.40 21.20
CA SER A 100 -16.99 -23.67 21.86
C SER A 100 -18.08 -23.20 20.87
N GLY A 101 -17.76 -23.16 19.58
CA GLY A 101 -18.57 -22.53 18.55
C GLY A 101 -18.02 -21.16 18.17
N GLU A 102 -18.87 -20.31 17.60
CA GLU A 102 -18.50 -18.94 17.23
C GLU A 102 -18.08 -18.16 18.47
N ILE A 103 -16.91 -17.54 18.45
CA ILE A 103 -16.39 -16.66 19.48
C ILE A 103 -16.88 -15.23 19.24
N MET A 104 -17.07 -14.86 17.96
CA MET A 104 -17.37 -13.49 17.61
C MET A 104 -18.81 -13.07 17.97
N PRO A 105 -19.00 -11.83 18.46
CA PRO A 105 -20.32 -11.26 18.70
C PRO A 105 -21.13 -11.06 17.40
N PRO A 106 -22.47 -11.20 17.44
CA PRO A 106 -23.32 -11.28 16.24
C PRO A 106 -23.61 -9.95 15.51
N GLN A 107 -22.75 -8.93 15.63
CA GLN A 107 -22.92 -7.60 15.01
C GLN A 107 -24.20 -6.83 15.45
N TYR A 108 -24.54 -6.87 16.75
CA TYR A 108 -25.78 -6.28 17.27
C TYR A 108 -25.80 -4.74 17.33
N ARG A 109 -26.93 -4.09 17.01
CA ARG A 109 -27.07 -2.61 17.11
C ARG A 109 -28.37 -2.08 17.75
N GLY A 110 -29.09 -2.85 18.56
CA GLY A 110 -30.15 -2.31 19.41
C GLY A 110 -31.55 -2.22 18.78
N THR A 111 -32.50 -1.64 19.52
CA THR A 111 -33.88 -1.36 19.04
C THR A 111 -34.09 0.08 18.60
N SER A 112 -33.21 1.00 18.98
CA SER A 112 -33.21 2.38 18.49
C SER A 112 -32.73 2.43 17.04
N GLU A 113 -33.46 3.15 16.20
CA GLU A 113 -32.97 3.52 14.87
C GLU A 113 -31.60 4.19 15.06
N GLY A 114 -30.55 3.64 14.42
CA GLY A 114 -29.27 4.31 14.37
C GLY A 114 -29.36 5.64 13.60
N PRO A 115 -28.21 6.27 13.29
CA PRO A 115 -28.19 7.52 12.54
C PRO A 115 -29.00 7.43 11.24
N ALA A 116 -29.58 8.57 10.83
CA ALA A 116 -30.63 8.65 9.83
C ALA A 116 -30.25 7.91 8.53
N GLY A 117 -31.08 6.93 8.14
CA GLY A 117 -31.06 6.28 6.83
C GLY A 117 -30.70 4.79 6.83
N HIS A 118 -29.78 4.33 7.68
CA HIS A 118 -29.38 2.91 7.73
C HIS A 118 -29.88 2.17 8.98
N ALA A 119 -30.61 2.88 9.85
CA ALA A 119 -31.24 2.34 11.05
C ALA A 119 -30.29 1.42 11.84
N LYS A 120 -30.58 0.12 11.90
CA LYS A 120 -29.89 -0.87 12.74
C LYS A 120 -28.60 -1.43 12.12
N GLU A 121 -28.23 -1.02 10.91
CA GLU A 121 -27.16 -1.67 10.13
C GLU A 121 -25.96 -0.74 9.89
N TRP A 122 -25.76 0.23 10.76
CA TRP A 122 -24.80 1.32 10.52
C TRP A 122 -23.32 0.95 10.70
N ALA A 123 -23.00 -0.29 11.06
CA ALA A 123 -21.61 -0.75 11.24
C ALA A 123 -21.47 -2.26 10.96
N PRO A 124 -21.90 -2.72 9.78
CA PRO A 124 -21.92 -4.13 9.45
C PRO A 124 -20.48 -4.64 9.32
N TRP A 125 -20.09 -5.56 10.23
CA TRP A 125 -18.74 -6.13 10.25
C TRP A 125 -17.62 -5.12 10.56
N ILE A 126 -17.94 -4.06 11.33
CA ILE A 126 -17.02 -2.96 11.67
C ILE A 126 -16.62 -2.91 13.15
N ASP A 127 -17.52 -3.05 14.14
CA ASP A 127 -17.15 -2.88 15.58
C ASP A 127 -16.99 -4.20 16.36
N GLU A 128 -17.79 -5.20 16.03
CA GLU A 128 -17.88 -6.52 16.68
C GLU A 128 -16.89 -7.49 16.02
N VAL A 129 -15.66 -7.02 15.84
CA VAL A 129 -14.58 -7.67 15.09
C VAL A 129 -13.27 -7.51 15.84
N TRP A 130 -12.27 -8.34 15.56
CA TRP A 130 -10.89 -8.03 15.98
C TRP A 130 -10.20 -7.19 14.91
N GLN A 131 -9.70 -6.02 15.30
CA GLN A 131 -9.05 -5.07 14.40
C GLN A 131 -8.02 -4.20 15.12
N THR A 132 -7.22 -3.47 14.34
CA THR A 132 -6.45 -2.33 14.83
C THR A 132 -7.29 -1.05 14.81
N VAL A 133 -7.04 -0.12 15.74
CA VAL A 133 -7.55 1.26 15.69
C VAL A 133 -6.39 2.22 15.86
N ALA A 134 -6.39 3.35 15.14
CA ALA A 134 -5.38 4.40 15.28
C ALA A 134 -6.03 5.79 15.39
N VAL A 135 -5.53 6.60 16.32
CA VAL A 135 -6.14 7.89 16.70
C VAL A 135 -5.05 8.95 16.89
N ASN A 136 -5.32 10.17 16.43
CA ASN A 136 -4.62 11.36 16.90
C ASN A 136 -5.44 12.00 18.01
N THR A 137 -5.05 11.79 19.27
CA THR A 137 -5.82 12.29 20.43
C THR A 137 -5.80 13.80 20.58
N THR A 138 -4.86 14.50 19.94
CA THR A 138 -4.77 15.97 19.95
C THR A 138 -5.77 16.60 19.00
N LEU A 139 -6.08 15.94 17.89
CA LEU A 139 -7.04 16.42 16.88
C LEU A 139 -8.43 15.80 17.03
N ASN A 140 -8.53 14.65 17.69
CA ASN A 140 -9.80 13.96 17.88
C ASN A 140 -10.83 14.83 18.61
N ASN A 141 -11.98 15.09 17.98
CA ASN A 141 -13.11 15.88 18.49
C ASN A 141 -12.80 17.37 18.76
N THR A 142 -11.73 17.93 18.18
CA THR A 142 -11.34 19.33 18.43
C THR A 142 -11.97 20.34 17.48
N PHE A 143 -12.29 19.98 16.24
CA PHE A 143 -12.89 20.88 15.25
C PHE A 143 -14.33 21.28 15.62
N LYS A 144 -14.56 22.54 16.02
CA LYS A 144 -15.88 23.09 16.38
C LYS A 144 -16.61 23.69 15.17
N PRO A 145 -17.95 23.67 15.11
CA PRO A 145 -18.88 23.33 16.20
C PRO A 145 -19.20 21.83 16.37
N ILE A 146 -18.84 20.95 15.42
CA ILE A 146 -19.37 19.58 15.35
C ILE A 146 -18.46 18.51 16.00
N GLY A 147 -17.21 18.82 16.35
CA GLY A 147 -16.28 17.91 17.04
C GLY A 147 -15.98 16.67 16.22
N TYR A 148 -15.33 16.81 15.06
CA TYR A 148 -15.04 15.69 14.17
C TYR A 148 -14.03 14.71 14.79
N PRO A 149 -14.32 13.38 14.76
CA PRO A 149 -13.36 12.38 15.21
C PRO A 149 -12.16 12.26 14.27
N TYR A 150 -10.96 12.12 14.84
CA TYR A 150 -9.77 11.63 14.14
C TYR A 150 -9.51 10.22 14.64
N PHE A 151 -10.21 9.26 14.04
CA PHE A 151 -10.37 7.93 14.57
C PHE A 151 -10.46 6.94 13.41
N MET A 152 -9.35 6.27 13.12
CA MET A 152 -9.22 5.35 11.99
C MET A 152 -9.47 3.92 12.46
N HIS A 153 -10.39 3.23 11.79
CA HIS A 153 -10.67 1.82 12.03
C HIS A 153 -9.83 0.96 11.10
N GLY A 154 -9.47 -0.22 11.59
CA GLY A 154 -8.82 -1.27 10.82
C GLY A 154 -9.79 -2.02 9.92
N SER A 155 -11.10 -1.97 10.16
CA SER A 155 -12.09 -2.73 9.38
C SER A 155 -12.76 -1.95 8.24
N GLY A 156 -12.90 -0.63 8.35
CA GLY A 156 -13.71 0.18 7.43
C GLY A 156 -14.50 1.29 8.12
N VAL A 157 -15.53 1.79 7.46
CA VAL A 157 -16.27 2.99 7.91
C VAL A 157 -17.69 2.68 8.35
N TYR A 158 -18.24 3.56 9.17
CA TYR A 158 -19.64 3.48 9.56
C TYR A 158 -20.59 3.92 8.45
N LEU A 159 -21.62 3.10 8.26
CA LEU A 159 -22.73 3.31 7.34
C LEU A 159 -23.82 4.15 8.04
N LYS A 160 -23.53 5.40 8.40
CA LYS A 160 -24.43 6.26 9.21
C LYS A 160 -25.33 7.21 8.42
N ASP A 161 -25.05 7.44 7.14
CA ASP A 161 -25.79 8.38 6.30
C ASP A 161 -25.84 7.87 4.85
N ASN A 162 -27.04 7.50 4.37
CA ASN A 162 -27.26 6.91 3.05
C ASN A 162 -27.00 7.87 1.90
N SER A 163 -26.81 9.17 2.19
CA SER A 163 -26.40 10.11 1.16
C SER A 163 -24.92 9.95 0.76
N TYR A 164 -24.15 9.14 1.53
CA TYR A 164 -22.71 8.93 1.31
C TYR A 164 -22.36 7.52 0.88
N LEU A 165 -22.91 6.53 1.58
CA LEU A 165 -22.69 5.11 1.26
C LEU A 165 -24.04 4.40 1.26
N THR A 166 -24.29 3.57 0.25
CA THR A 166 -25.49 2.73 0.22
C THR A 166 -25.22 1.30 0.65
N GLU A 167 -23.95 0.94 0.76
CA GLU A 167 -23.46 -0.39 1.11
C GLU A 167 -22.20 -0.28 2.01
N PRO A 168 -21.81 -1.36 2.71
CA PRO A 168 -20.63 -1.36 3.56
C PRO A 168 -19.37 -1.07 2.75
N PHE A 169 -18.56 -0.13 3.24
CA PHE A 169 -17.23 0.15 2.70
C PHE A 169 -16.18 -0.28 3.72
N TYR A 170 -15.44 -1.33 3.37
CA TYR A 170 -14.31 -1.83 4.15
C TYR A 170 -13.03 -1.15 3.70
N ASN A 171 -12.01 -1.17 4.56
CA ASN A 171 -10.70 -0.63 4.19
C ASN A 171 -10.15 -1.33 2.94
N PRO A 172 -9.86 -0.62 1.84
CA PRO A 172 -9.39 -1.25 0.62
C PRO A 172 -8.13 -2.07 0.85
N ALA A 173 -8.16 -3.33 0.43
CA ALA A 173 -7.01 -4.21 0.48
C ALA A 173 -5.98 -3.76 -0.57
N LEU A 174 -4.78 -3.47 -0.10
CA LEU A 174 -3.64 -3.00 -0.87
C LEU A 174 -2.65 -4.12 -1.19
N VAL A 175 -2.56 -5.10 -0.30
CA VAL A 175 -1.71 -6.30 -0.40
C VAL A 175 -2.49 -7.48 0.16
N ASN A 176 -2.49 -8.63 -0.52
CA ASN A 176 -3.01 -9.90 -0.02
C ASN A 176 -2.10 -11.04 -0.49
N GLY A 177 -1.59 -11.85 0.44
CA GLY A 177 -0.71 -12.95 0.09
C GLY A 177 -0.81 -14.11 1.07
N THR A 178 -0.70 -15.33 0.54
CA THR A 178 -0.46 -16.53 1.33
C THR A 178 1.01 -16.87 1.26
N ILE A 179 1.69 -16.82 2.41
CA ILE A 179 3.07 -17.30 2.53
C ILE A 179 2.96 -18.72 3.04
N THR A 180 2.63 -19.66 2.14
CA THR A 180 2.33 -21.06 2.48
C THR A 180 3.48 -21.74 3.22
N GLU A 181 4.74 -21.35 2.96
CA GLU A 181 5.92 -21.85 3.69
C GLU A 181 5.90 -21.52 5.19
N SER A 182 5.01 -20.62 5.63
CA SER A 182 4.92 -20.13 7.00
C SER A 182 3.56 -20.35 7.68
N ASN A 183 2.62 -21.07 7.04
CA ASN A 183 1.22 -21.21 7.47
C ASN A 183 0.62 -19.85 7.89
N SER A 184 0.83 -18.84 7.04
CA SER A 184 0.46 -17.47 7.34
C SER A 184 -0.25 -16.81 6.17
N TYR A 185 -1.24 -16.01 6.50
CA TYR A 185 -1.88 -15.06 5.61
C TYR A 185 -1.42 -13.64 5.96
N VAL A 186 -0.94 -12.90 4.96
CA VAL A 186 -0.51 -11.51 5.09
C VAL A 186 -1.44 -10.62 4.28
N THR A 187 -1.84 -9.50 4.88
CA THR A 187 -2.67 -8.51 4.20
C THR A 187 -2.33 -7.09 4.65
N ALA A 188 -2.50 -6.13 3.76
CA ALA A 188 -2.34 -4.70 4.05
C ALA A 188 -3.53 -3.92 3.54
N HIS A 189 -3.95 -2.89 4.27
CA HIS A 189 -5.14 -2.11 3.94
C HIS A 189 -4.90 -0.62 4.14
N TRP A 190 -5.52 0.18 3.29
CA TRP A 190 -5.66 1.60 3.51
C TRP A 190 -6.68 1.83 4.65
N MET A 191 -6.20 2.28 5.81
CA MET A 191 -7.08 2.57 6.94
C MET A 191 -7.95 3.77 6.65
N ASN A 192 -9.22 3.74 7.08
CA ASN A 192 -10.17 4.84 6.89
C ASN A 192 -10.64 5.43 8.21
N GLN A 193 -10.94 6.74 8.20
CA GLN A 193 -11.67 7.39 9.29
C GLN A 193 -13.02 6.70 9.46
N ALA A 194 -13.31 6.20 10.66
CA ALA A 194 -14.53 5.44 10.93
C ALA A 194 -15.80 6.29 10.74
N HIS A 195 -15.67 7.59 10.96
CA HIS A 195 -16.75 8.56 10.86
C HIS A 195 -16.58 9.39 9.59
N ILE A 196 -17.44 9.13 8.61
CA ILE A 196 -17.46 9.85 7.33
C ILE A 196 -18.72 10.72 7.19
N PRO A 197 -18.65 11.81 6.40
CA PRO A 197 -17.44 12.37 5.81
C PRO A 197 -16.57 13.03 6.90
N SER A 198 -15.27 13.19 6.65
CA SER A 198 -14.30 13.69 7.64
C SER A 198 -13.46 14.85 7.11
N TYR A 199 -13.06 15.76 8.00
CA TYR A 199 -12.04 16.77 7.70
C TYR A 199 -10.61 16.23 7.82
N HIS A 200 -10.46 15.05 8.42
CA HIS A 200 -9.16 14.44 8.65
C HIS A 200 -8.88 13.43 7.54
N PRO A 201 -7.81 13.60 6.74
CA PRO A 201 -7.40 12.56 5.80
C PRO A 201 -6.98 11.31 6.57
N SER A 202 -7.15 10.16 5.92
CA SER A 202 -6.80 8.86 6.49
C SER A 202 -5.52 8.31 5.86
N HIS A 203 -4.40 8.97 6.08
CA HIS A 203 -3.12 8.55 5.50
C HIS A 203 -2.39 7.57 6.42
N ALA A 204 -2.94 6.37 6.55
CA ALA A 204 -2.32 5.26 7.27
C ALA A 204 -2.56 3.91 6.56
N ILE A 205 -1.54 3.05 6.54
CA ILE A 205 -1.64 1.67 6.06
C ILE A 205 -1.56 0.74 7.27
N SER A 206 -2.53 -0.16 7.42
CA SER A 206 -2.44 -1.27 8.38
C SER A 206 -1.92 -2.53 7.71
N TYR A 207 -1.01 -3.24 8.36
CA TYR A 207 -0.54 -4.57 7.97
C TYR A 207 -0.99 -5.60 9.00
N TYR A 208 -1.36 -6.79 8.54
CA TYR A 208 -1.66 -7.94 9.38
C TYR A 208 -0.97 -9.18 8.85
N LYS A 209 -0.43 -9.99 9.75
CA LYS A 209 -0.02 -11.37 9.51
C LYS A 209 -0.73 -12.25 10.53
N TYR A 210 -1.53 -13.18 10.02
CA TYR A 210 -2.19 -14.22 10.79
C TYR A 210 -1.45 -15.52 10.54
N ARG A 211 -0.88 -16.11 11.59
CA ARG A 211 -0.07 -17.32 11.49
C ARG A 211 -0.62 -18.42 12.38
N ASP A 212 -0.79 -19.59 11.79
CA ASP A 212 -1.02 -20.84 12.52
C ASP A 212 0.29 -21.30 13.15
N VAL A 213 0.35 -21.31 14.49
CA VAL A 213 1.50 -21.84 15.25
C VAL A 213 1.27 -23.31 15.64
N GLY A 214 0.02 -23.79 15.59
CA GLY A 214 -0.37 -25.11 16.04
C GLY A 214 -0.72 -25.18 17.53
N ASP A 215 -1.20 -26.34 17.98
CA ASP A 215 -1.66 -26.58 19.37
C ASP A 215 -2.64 -25.50 19.89
N GLY A 216 -3.55 -25.04 19.03
CA GLY A 216 -4.55 -24.02 19.37
C GLY A 216 -4.00 -22.59 19.42
N ILE A 217 -2.73 -22.37 19.06
CA ILE A 217 -2.07 -21.05 19.09
C ILE A 217 -2.15 -20.40 17.71
N ILE A 218 -2.66 -19.16 17.68
CA ILE A 218 -2.69 -18.29 16.51
C ILE A 218 -1.85 -17.05 16.84
N GLU A 219 -0.80 -16.80 16.07
CA GLU A 219 -0.02 -15.57 16.17
C GLU A 219 -0.62 -14.50 15.27
N VAL A 220 -0.79 -13.29 15.82
CA VAL A 220 -1.15 -12.11 15.04
C VAL A 220 -0.06 -11.07 15.20
N THR A 221 0.55 -10.67 14.09
CA THR A 221 1.42 -9.50 14.02
C THR A 221 0.71 -8.42 13.23
N ALA A 222 0.47 -7.27 13.85
CA ALA A 222 -0.19 -6.12 13.22
C ALA A 222 0.75 -4.92 13.20
N ALA A 223 0.64 -4.06 12.20
CA ALA A 223 1.38 -2.80 12.14
C ALA A 223 0.54 -1.67 11.54
N VAL A 224 0.94 -0.44 11.84
CA VAL A 224 0.43 0.78 11.19
C VAL A 224 1.62 1.59 10.69
N TYR A 225 1.59 1.97 9.42
CA TYR A 225 2.49 2.96 8.83
C TYR A 225 1.77 4.30 8.68
N ASN A 226 2.33 5.36 9.27
CA ASN A 226 1.75 6.70 9.25
C ASN A 226 2.39 7.55 8.15
N PHE A 227 1.65 7.83 7.08
CA PHE A 227 2.07 8.73 5.99
C PHE A 227 1.21 10.01 5.95
N SER A 228 0.54 10.33 7.06
CA SER A 228 -0.26 11.55 7.21
C SER A 228 0.59 12.77 7.58
N ASP A 229 -0.02 13.95 7.61
CA ASP A 229 0.65 15.17 8.09
C ASP A 229 0.72 15.27 9.63
N ASN A 230 0.16 14.29 10.35
CA ASN A 230 -0.01 14.35 11.80
C ASN A 230 0.51 13.09 12.50
N GLU A 231 0.96 13.23 13.75
CA GLU A 231 1.31 12.08 14.60
C GLU A 231 0.07 11.22 14.92
N LEU A 232 0.26 9.91 15.08
CA LEU A 232 -0.72 9.01 15.69
C LEU A 232 -0.22 8.61 17.08
N ASN A 233 -1.04 8.75 18.12
CA ASN A 233 -0.56 8.63 19.51
C ASN A 233 -1.44 7.78 20.43
N PHE A 234 -2.39 7.07 19.84
CA PHE A 234 -3.24 6.13 20.55
C PHE A 234 -3.64 5.02 19.59
N PHE A 235 -3.37 3.79 20.01
CA PHE A 235 -3.64 2.60 19.21
C PHE A 235 -4.36 1.54 20.03
N ASN A 236 -5.34 0.90 19.42
CA ASN A 236 -5.87 -0.37 19.92
C ASN A 236 -5.22 -1.50 19.13
N PHE A 237 -4.37 -2.27 19.80
CA PHE A 237 -3.67 -3.44 19.29
C PHE A 237 -3.88 -4.62 20.26
N PRO A 238 -4.99 -5.37 20.16
CA PRO A 238 -6.14 -5.14 19.27
C PRO A 238 -7.33 -4.42 19.96
N TRP A 239 -8.31 -4.02 19.16
CA TRP A 239 -9.72 -3.84 19.57
C TRP A 239 -10.51 -5.08 19.17
N GLY A 240 -11.28 -5.66 20.08
CA GLY A 240 -12.18 -6.76 19.75
C GLY A 240 -12.81 -7.34 21.00
N GLY A 241 -13.01 -8.66 21.03
CA GLY A 241 -13.50 -9.36 22.22
C GLY A 241 -14.32 -10.59 21.86
N ALA A 242 -15.02 -11.13 22.85
CA ALA A 242 -15.74 -12.39 22.74
C ALA A 242 -17.23 -12.22 23.03
N ARG A 243 -18.05 -13.11 22.45
CA ARG A 243 -19.47 -13.16 22.75
C ARG A 243 -19.70 -13.74 24.14
N THR A 244 -20.53 -13.07 24.92
CA THR A 244 -20.79 -13.36 26.33
C THR A 244 -21.68 -14.58 26.58
N SER A 245 -22.45 -15.01 25.57
CA SER A 245 -23.23 -16.26 25.63
C SER A 245 -22.35 -17.49 25.60
N GLU A 246 -21.16 -17.38 25.00
CA GLU A 246 -20.16 -18.44 24.94
C GLU A 246 -19.18 -18.30 26.10
N PHE A 247 -18.64 -17.09 26.30
CA PHE A 247 -17.68 -16.81 27.37
C PHE A 247 -18.29 -15.83 28.38
N GLY A 248 -18.97 -16.39 29.39
CA GLY A 248 -19.66 -15.61 30.43
C GLY A 248 -18.72 -14.98 31.46
N GLU A 249 -17.47 -15.41 31.53
CA GLU A 249 -16.47 -14.92 32.48
C GLU A 249 -15.16 -14.55 31.77
N TYR A 250 -14.41 -13.61 32.36
CA TYR A 250 -13.02 -13.40 31.99
C TYR A 250 -12.09 -13.47 33.21
N GLN A 251 -10.84 -13.89 33.00
CA GLN A 251 -9.82 -14.03 34.03
C GLN A 251 -8.56 -13.28 33.59
N ILE A 252 -8.10 -12.30 34.38
CA ILE A 252 -6.85 -11.58 34.10
C ILE A 252 -5.76 -12.18 34.99
N MET A 253 -4.58 -12.47 34.42
CA MET A 253 -3.42 -12.88 35.19
C MET A 253 -2.78 -11.67 35.86
N GLN A 254 -2.73 -11.65 37.20
CA GLN A 254 -2.18 -10.56 38.00
C GLN A 254 -1.23 -11.11 39.08
N SER A 255 0.05 -10.74 39.01
CA SER A 255 1.06 -11.14 40.02
C SER A 255 1.12 -12.66 40.24
N GLY A 256 1.05 -13.44 39.16
CA GLY A 256 1.09 -14.91 39.15
C GLY A 256 -0.21 -15.58 39.59
N SER A 257 -1.34 -14.87 39.59
CA SER A 257 -2.65 -15.43 39.96
C SER A 257 -3.76 -14.95 39.03
N LEU A 258 -4.65 -15.86 38.66
CA LEU A 258 -5.84 -15.54 37.86
C LEU A 258 -6.93 -14.92 38.72
N VAL A 259 -7.36 -13.72 38.33
CA VAL A 259 -8.45 -12.99 38.97
C VAL A 259 -9.69 -13.07 38.08
N SER A 260 -10.66 -13.89 38.48
CA SER A 260 -11.97 -13.97 37.80
C SER A 260 -12.78 -12.69 37.95
N LYS A 261 -13.44 -12.29 36.87
CA LYS A 261 -14.35 -11.17 36.79
C LYS A 261 -15.59 -11.58 35.99
N THR A 262 -16.76 -11.38 36.58
CA THR A 262 -18.07 -11.68 35.98
C THR A 262 -18.80 -10.40 35.54
N SER A 263 -18.24 -9.24 35.88
CA SER A 263 -18.70 -7.93 35.42
C SER A 263 -17.52 -6.99 35.28
N GLY A 264 -17.49 -6.22 34.19
CA GLY A 264 -16.52 -5.16 33.95
C GLY A 264 -17.26 -3.93 33.46
N GLY A 265 -17.04 -2.78 34.12
CA GLY A 265 -17.29 -1.51 33.49
C GLY A 265 -16.20 -1.31 32.45
N PHE A 266 -16.55 -1.28 31.17
CA PHE A 266 -15.60 -1.01 30.08
C PHE A 266 -14.74 0.26 30.33
N ALA A 267 -15.24 1.19 31.17
CA ALA A 267 -14.56 2.41 31.57
C ALA A 267 -13.32 2.22 32.47
N ASP A 268 -13.12 1.05 33.10
CA ASP A 268 -12.05 0.83 34.08
C ASP A 268 -10.83 0.12 33.45
N PRO A 269 -9.73 0.84 33.15
CA PRO A 269 -8.52 0.23 32.61
C PRO A 269 -7.67 -0.44 33.70
N TYR A 270 -6.93 -1.47 33.29
CA TYR A 270 -5.82 -2.06 34.05
C TYR A 270 -4.51 -1.77 33.31
N SER A 271 -3.40 -1.58 34.03
CA SER A 271 -2.11 -1.40 33.36
C SER A 271 -1.57 -2.73 32.85
N TYR A 272 -0.89 -2.71 31.70
CA TYR A 272 -0.12 -3.85 31.22
C TYR A 272 0.98 -4.27 32.20
N ALA A 273 1.45 -3.36 33.07
CA ALA A 273 2.40 -3.69 34.13
C ALA A 273 1.78 -4.53 35.26
N ASP A 274 0.45 -4.51 35.40
CA ASP A 274 -0.29 -5.21 36.45
C ASP A 274 -0.93 -6.51 35.95
N SER A 275 -1.01 -6.71 34.63
CA SER A 275 -1.39 -7.98 34.02
C SER A 275 -0.13 -8.69 33.52
N ASP A 276 0.10 -9.94 33.89
CA ASP A 276 1.29 -10.72 33.46
C ASP A 276 1.26 -11.10 31.95
N GLY A 277 0.63 -10.25 31.12
CA GLY A 277 0.65 -10.29 29.67
C GLY A 277 -0.51 -11.04 29.02
N TRP A 278 -1.54 -11.45 29.76
CA TRP A 278 -2.65 -12.19 29.15
C TRP A 278 -3.96 -12.15 29.95
N VAL A 279 -5.04 -12.42 29.22
CA VAL A 279 -6.41 -12.58 29.73
C VAL A 279 -7.06 -13.81 29.10
N LEU A 280 -7.94 -14.47 29.86
CA LEU A 280 -8.78 -15.56 29.38
C LEU A 280 -10.25 -15.12 29.31
N PHE A 281 -10.95 -15.52 28.26
CA PHE A 281 -12.41 -15.59 28.20
C PHE A 281 -12.79 -17.06 28.34
N THR A 282 -13.64 -17.40 29.30
CA THR A 282 -13.96 -18.79 29.61
C THR A 282 -15.46 -18.99 29.84
N ASP A 283 -15.98 -20.14 29.44
CA ASP A 283 -17.37 -20.54 29.67
C ASP A 283 -17.60 -20.95 31.14
N LYS A 284 -16.62 -21.62 31.76
CA LYS A 284 -16.62 -22.07 33.16
C LYS A 284 -15.21 -22.17 33.72
N ASN A 285 -15.07 -21.87 35.01
CA ASN A 285 -13.80 -21.99 35.73
C ASN A 285 -13.48 -23.44 36.16
N SER A 286 -13.34 -24.35 35.20
CA SER A 286 -12.88 -25.74 35.39
C SER A 286 -11.81 -26.09 34.35
N SER A 287 -11.10 -27.22 34.52
CA SER A 287 -10.01 -27.60 33.61
C SER A 287 -10.47 -27.82 32.18
N ASP A 288 -11.69 -28.34 32.01
CA ASP A 288 -12.40 -28.64 30.75
C ASP A 288 -13.32 -27.49 30.29
N GLY A 289 -13.05 -26.27 30.75
CA GLY A 289 -13.77 -25.07 30.32
C GLY A 289 -13.25 -24.60 28.97
N ASN A 290 -14.13 -24.43 27.99
CA ASN A 290 -13.77 -23.83 26.71
C ASN A 290 -13.21 -22.43 26.96
N THR A 291 -12.04 -22.16 26.40
CA THR A 291 -11.29 -20.94 26.73
C THR A 291 -10.67 -20.32 25.48
N LEU A 292 -10.81 -19.00 25.37
CA LEU A 292 -9.99 -18.16 24.51
C LEU A 292 -9.00 -17.38 25.38
N GLY A 293 -7.71 -17.61 25.19
CA GLY A 293 -6.64 -16.75 25.70
C GLY A 293 -6.29 -15.65 24.71
N LEU A 294 -6.19 -14.41 25.19
CA LEU A 294 -5.54 -13.30 24.49
C LEU A 294 -4.23 -12.96 25.22
N VAL A 295 -3.09 -13.22 24.58
CA VAL A 295 -1.76 -12.97 25.11
C VAL A 295 -1.15 -11.75 24.43
N PHE A 296 -1.02 -10.66 25.18
CA PHE A 296 -0.61 -9.34 24.69
C PHE A 296 0.70 -8.84 25.33
N GLY A 297 1.23 -9.53 26.35
CA GLY A 297 2.51 -9.20 26.97
C GLY A 297 2.54 -7.94 27.81
N GLY A 298 3.75 -7.57 28.23
CA GLY A 298 4.01 -6.36 28.99
C GLY A 298 4.43 -5.16 28.14
N ASP A 299 4.76 -4.07 28.83
CA ASP A 299 5.53 -2.97 28.25
C ASP A 299 7.04 -3.24 28.34
N LYS A 300 7.81 -2.69 27.41
CA LYS A 300 9.28 -2.64 27.48
C LYS A 300 9.73 -1.88 28.73
N SER A 301 10.74 -2.40 29.40
CA SER A 301 11.37 -1.80 30.59
C SER A 301 12.89 -1.73 30.40
N PRO A 302 13.51 -0.53 30.38
CA PRO A 302 12.87 0.79 30.48
C PRO A 302 11.99 1.11 29.25
N ARG A 303 11.00 1.98 29.43
CA ARG A 303 10.15 2.43 28.31
C ARG A 303 10.98 3.22 27.29
N PRO A 304 10.84 2.92 25.99
CA PRO A 304 11.49 3.69 24.94
C PRO A 304 10.87 5.09 24.81
N SER A 305 11.59 6.03 24.18
CA SER A 305 11.16 7.43 24.05
C SER A 305 9.86 7.61 23.26
N TRP A 306 9.58 6.71 22.30
CA TRP A 306 8.35 6.68 21.53
C TRP A 306 7.16 6.08 22.30
N GLN A 307 7.36 5.64 23.54
CA GLN A 307 6.30 5.17 24.43
C GLN A 307 6.17 6.09 25.66
N PRO A 308 5.40 7.18 25.58
CA PRO A 308 5.37 8.20 26.63
C PRO A 308 4.66 7.75 27.92
N ALA A 309 3.84 6.70 27.88
CA ALA A 309 3.02 6.26 29.01
C ALA A 309 2.88 4.72 29.06
N PRO A 310 2.48 4.16 30.21
CA PRO A 310 2.14 2.73 30.30
C PRO A 310 0.94 2.37 29.41
N SER A 311 1.02 1.22 28.73
CA SER A 311 -0.08 0.62 28.00
C SER A 311 -1.18 0.13 28.95
N LEU A 312 -2.41 0.07 28.45
CA LEU A 312 -3.61 -0.21 29.26
C LEU A 312 -4.48 -1.26 28.58
N MET A 313 -5.09 -2.14 29.36
CA MET A 313 -6.11 -3.08 28.91
C MET A 313 -7.46 -2.65 29.48
N ARG A 314 -8.49 -2.53 28.65
CA ARG A 314 -9.88 -2.37 29.11
C ARG A 314 -10.70 -3.56 28.70
N ILE A 315 -11.45 -4.12 29.64
CA ILE A 315 -12.34 -5.26 29.39
C ILE A 315 -13.68 -5.00 30.05
N GLY A 316 -14.75 -5.18 29.29
CA GLY A 316 -16.09 -5.06 29.83
C GLY A 316 -17.19 -5.19 28.78
N PHE A 317 -18.42 -5.13 29.26
CA PHE A 317 -19.57 -5.21 28.38
C PHE A 317 -19.67 -3.97 27.48
N ALA A 318 -19.92 -4.17 26.20
CA ALA A 318 -20.07 -3.11 25.20
C ALA A 318 -21.38 -2.28 25.36
N GLY A 319 -21.99 -2.22 26.55
CA GLY A 319 -23.35 -1.73 26.76
C GLY A 319 -24.44 -2.70 26.27
N GLY A 320 -25.71 -2.37 26.51
CA GLY A 320 -26.86 -3.26 26.24
C GLY A 320 -27.33 -4.03 27.48
N THR A 321 -28.57 -4.52 27.48
CA THR A 321 -29.10 -5.38 28.56
C THR A 321 -28.53 -6.79 28.39
N SER A 322 -27.75 -7.27 29.37
CA SER A 322 -27.23 -8.64 29.39
C SER A 322 -28.36 -9.67 29.48
N GLY A 323 -28.20 -10.83 28.82
CA GLY A 323 -29.08 -11.98 29.03
C GLY A 323 -30.35 -12.00 28.16
N GLY A 324 -30.24 -11.64 26.88
CA GLY A 324 -31.31 -11.87 25.92
C GLY A 324 -31.53 -13.36 25.64
N THR A 325 -32.75 -13.73 25.23
CA THR A 325 -33.13 -15.14 24.98
C THR A 325 -32.55 -15.73 23.70
N ASN A 326 -32.12 -14.87 22.76
CA ASN A 326 -31.50 -15.26 21.49
C ASN A 326 -30.22 -14.45 21.35
N ASP A 327 -29.15 -15.07 20.89
CA ASP A 327 -27.82 -14.44 20.79
C ASP A 327 -27.80 -13.12 20.02
N THR A 328 -28.70 -12.96 19.04
CA THR A 328 -28.75 -11.81 18.15
C THR A 328 -29.68 -10.69 18.62
N ASN A 329 -30.44 -10.85 19.72
CA ASN A 329 -31.43 -9.87 20.15
C ASN A 329 -30.92 -8.85 21.19
N TRP A 330 -29.66 -8.94 21.58
CA TRP A 330 -28.97 -8.05 22.51
C TRP A 330 -27.49 -7.91 22.14
N ARG A 331 -26.78 -6.93 22.74
CA ARG A 331 -25.34 -6.72 22.47
C ARG A 331 -24.50 -7.74 23.23
N ASN A 332 -24.47 -8.95 22.69
CA ASN A 332 -23.76 -10.10 23.22
C ASN A 332 -22.24 -9.96 23.03
N TYR A 333 -21.60 -9.01 23.71
CA TYR A 333 -20.21 -8.63 23.46
C TYR A 333 -19.47 -8.19 24.73
N MET A 334 -18.46 -8.97 25.12
CA MET A 334 -17.42 -8.61 26.08
C MET A 334 -16.23 -8.05 25.29
N VAL A 335 -16.09 -6.72 25.29
CA VAL A 335 -15.01 -6.05 24.56
C VAL A 335 -13.71 -6.19 25.34
N ALA A 336 -12.61 -6.40 24.64
CA ALA A 336 -11.25 -6.13 25.07
C ALA A 336 -10.60 -5.08 24.16
N GLU A 337 -10.02 -4.06 24.79
CA GLU A 337 -9.29 -2.98 24.15
C GLU A 337 -7.86 -2.97 24.71
N GLY A 338 -6.90 -3.43 23.90
CA GLY A 338 -5.48 -3.35 24.18
C GLY A 338 -4.89 -2.01 23.73
N ILE A 339 -4.84 -1.04 24.64
CA ILE A 339 -4.37 0.33 24.37
C ILE A 339 -2.85 0.38 24.44
N ARG A 340 -2.18 0.43 23.29
CA ARG A 340 -0.74 0.68 23.20
C ARG A 340 -0.46 2.18 23.10
N ARG A 341 0.34 2.69 24.03
CA ARG A 341 0.68 4.12 24.13
C ARG A 341 1.94 4.43 23.33
N ILE A 342 1.85 4.32 22.01
CA ILE A 342 2.93 4.60 21.08
C ILE A 342 2.70 5.99 20.47
N ASN A 343 3.71 6.86 20.49
CA ASN A 343 3.75 8.05 19.65
C ASN A 343 4.42 7.68 18.35
N LEU A 344 3.65 7.73 17.26
CA LEU A 344 4.08 7.37 15.92
C LEU A 344 4.15 8.61 15.03
N PRO A 345 5.35 9.17 14.80
CA PRO A 345 5.54 10.32 13.93
C PRO A 345 5.11 10.02 12.49
N VAL A 346 4.96 11.09 11.72
CA VAL A 346 4.83 11.04 10.25
C VAL A 346 6.05 10.32 9.65
N GLY A 347 5.83 9.49 8.63
CA GLY A 347 6.88 8.76 7.93
C GLY A 347 7.40 7.55 8.69
N LYS A 348 6.75 7.13 9.79
CA LYS A 348 7.19 6.01 10.63
C LYS A 348 6.11 4.94 10.72
N GLY A 349 6.55 3.71 10.97
CA GLY A 349 5.66 2.59 11.27
C GLY A 349 5.85 2.07 12.69
N ALA A 350 4.82 1.43 13.24
CA ALA A 350 4.91 0.66 14.47
C ALA A 350 4.16 -0.66 14.33
N TRP A 351 4.67 -1.71 14.97
CA TRP A 351 4.12 -3.06 14.94
C TRP A 351 3.94 -3.63 16.35
N VAL A 352 3.02 -4.58 16.49
CA VAL A 352 2.72 -5.33 17.71
C VAL A 352 2.45 -6.79 17.34
N ARG A 353 2.98 -7.71 18.15
CA ARG A 353 2.66 -9.13 18.10
C ARG A 353 1.91 -9.57 19.36
N TYR A 354 0.83 -10.29 19.16
CA TYR A 354 0.02 -10.92 20.20
C TYR A 354 -0.46 -12.30 19.74
N TYR A 355 -1.03 -13.08 20.66
CA TYR A 355 -1.49 -14.44 20.37
C TYR A 355 -2.94 -14.63 20.81
N PHE A 356 -3.69 -15.39 20.00
CA PHE A 356 -4.87 -16.09 20.46
C PHE A 356 -4.50 -17.52 20.81
N VAL A 357 -5.12 -18.08 21.84
CA VAL A 357 -4.96 -19.49 22.23
C VAL A 357 -6.34 -20.06 22.50
N VAL A 358 -6.71 -21.15 21.83
CA VAL A 358 -8.00 -21.83 22.03
C VAL A 358 -7.80 -23.25 22.55
N GLY A 359 -8.74 -23.72 23.36
CA GLY A 359 -8.67 -25.04 23.95
C GLY A 359 -9.52 -25.19 25.21
N ASP A 360 -9.43 -26.37 25.80
CA ASP A 360 -9.74 -26.54 27.22
C ASP A 360 -8.86 -25.61 28.06
N ARG A 361 -9.41 -25.09 29.16
CA ARG A 361 -8.73 -24.11 30.02
C ARG A 361 -7.36 -24.59 30.48
N VAL A 362 -7.23 -25.87 30.81
CA VAL A 362 -5.94 -26.45 31.24
C VAL A 362 -4.91 -26.44 30.11
N ASP A 363 -5.34 -26.72 28.88
CA ASP A 363 -4.49 -26.72 27.70
C ASP A 363 -4.10 -25.30 27.28
N VAL A 364 -5.03 -24.33 27.35
CA VAL A 364 -4.72 -22.91 27.10
C VAL A 364 -3.65 -22.40 28.07
N LEU A 365 -3.78 -22.73 29.37
CA LEU A 365 -2.78 -22.34 30.37
C LEU A 365 -1.42 -22.99 30.09
N ALA A 366 -1.41 -24.29 29.82
CA ALA A 366 -0.18 -25.01 29.47
C ALA A 366 0.47 -24.43 28.21
N ALA A 367 -0.31 -24.16 27.17
CA ALA A 367 0.18 -23.57 25.93
C ALA A 367 0.82 -22.19 26.14
N ILE A 368 0.22 -21.33 26.98
CA ILE A 368 0.79 -20.01 27.32
C ILE A 368 2.11 -20.15 28.07
N GLU A 369 2.17 -21.02 29.08
CA GLU A 369 3.34 -21.19 29.95
C GLU A 369 4.47 -21.97 29.26
N ASP A 370 4.19 -23.13 28.68
CA ASP A 370 5.18 -24.02 28.07
C ASP A 370 5.85 -23.40 26.84
N ASN A 371 5.13 -22.50 26.15
CA ASN A 371 5.68 -21.77 25.00
C ASN A 371 6.17 -20.36 25.35
N ASP A 372 6.11 -19.94 26.61
CA ASP A 372 6.53 -18.60 27.05
C ASP A 372 5.90 -17.49 26.19
N LEU A 373 4.59 -17.61 25.89
CA LEU A 373 3.92 -16.75 24.91
C LEU A 373 3.98 -15.29 25.32
N ALA A 374 3.83 -14.99 26.61
CA ALA A 374 3.90 -13.63 27.13
C ALA A 374 5.25 -12.97 26.83
N ALA A 375 6.37 -13.70 26.93
CA ALA A 375 7.70 -13.16 26.60
C ALA A 375 7.98 -13.10 25.09
N LYS A 376 7.27 -13.89 24.28
CA LYS A 376 7.38 -13.88 22.81
C LYS A 376 6.51 -12.82 22.13
N THR A 377 5.55 -12.23 22.85
CA THR A 377 4.93 -10.99 22.41
C THR A 377 5.99 -9.90 22.32
N ASP A 378 5.86 -9.00 21.35
CA ASP A 378 6.77 -7.88 21.21
C ASP A 378 6.08 -6.76 20.43
N TYR A 379 6.68 -5.58 20.44
CA TYR A 379 6.24 -4.43 19.67
C TYR A 379 7.41 -3.48 19.45
N GLY A 380 7.34 -2.66 18.43
CA GLY A 380 8.42 -1.74 18.11
C GLY A 380 8.05 -0.79 17.00
N LEU A 381 9.03 0.00 16.58
CA LEU A 381 8.93 0.74 15.32
C LEU A 381 9.31 -0.18 14.16
N LEU A 382 8.72 0.07 13.00
CA LEU A 382 9.26 -0.40 11.73
C LEU A 382 10.46 0.50 11.42
N ASP A 383 11.60 -0.10 11.10
CA ASP A 383 12.86 0.62 10.88
C ASP A 383 13.54 0.07 9.62
N PHE A 384 13.02 0.50 8.47
CA PHE A 384 13.60 0.18 7.17
C PHE A 384 14.46 1.36 6.70
N SER A 385 15.70 1.05 6.32
CA SER A 385 16.63 2.03 5.75
C SER A 385 16.57 2.01 4.22
N GLU A 386 16.97 3.11 3.58
CA GLU A 386 17.10 3.20 2.12
C GLU A 386 18.07 2.14 1.55
N THR A 387 19.01 1.62 2.34
CA THR A 387 20.03 0.65 1.87
C THR A 387 19.68 -0.81 2.10
N ASP A 388 18.79 -1.10 3.05
CA ASP A 388 18.44 -2.47 3.45
C ASP A 388 17.09 -2.93 2.90
N ALA A 389 16.26 -2.00 2.39
CA ALA A 389 14.96 -2.31 1.82
C ALA A 389 15.07 -2.95 0.42
N ASP A 390 14.21 -3.92 0.16
CA ASP A 390 14.11 -4.57 -1.14
C ASP A 390 13.54 -3.61 -2.19
N LEU A 391 13.90 -3.82 -3.46
CA LEU A 391 13.45 -2.98 -4.57
C LEU A 391 12.54 -3.73 -5.54
N ILE A 392 11.34 -3.21 -5.76
CA ILE A 392 10.38 -3.69 -6.77
C ILE A 392 10.67 -2.98 -8.09
N ALA A 393 10.81 -3.75 -9.17
CA ALA A 393 11.04 -3.21 -10.51
C ALA A 393 9.72 -3.08 -11.27
N TRP A 394 9.51 -1.93 -11.88
CA TRP A 394 8.31 -1.59 -12.64
C TRP A 394 8.66 -1.37 -14.11
N TYR A 395 8.01 -2.14 -14.98
CA TYR A 395 8.20 -2.20 -16.42
C TYR A 395 6.96 -1.66 -17.13
N GLY A 396 7.15 -1.05 -18.30
CA GLY A 396 6.04 -0.52 -19.11
C GLY A 396 6.54 0.41 -20.20
N ASP A 397 5.61 1.10 -20.84
CA ASP A 397 5.88 2.20 -21.77
C ASP A 397 5.69 3.56 -21.05
N GLU A 398 6.27 4.65 -21.56
CA GLU A 398 6.20 6.00 -20.93
C GLU A 398 4.75 6.48 -20.67
N ASP A 399 3.81 6.07 -21.52
CA ASP A 399 2.38 6.40 -21.46
C ASP A 399 1.49 5.21 -21.06
N GLY A 400 2.09 4.04 -20.83
CA GLY A 400 1.39 2.79 -20.60
C GLY A 400 1.29 2.41 -19.11
N PRO A 401 0.39 1.48 -18.76
CA PRO A 401 0.34 0.95 -17.41
C PRO A 401 1.67 0.26 -17.07
N VAL A 402 2.14 0.42 -15.84
CA VAL A 402 3.32 -0.28 -15.33
C VAL A 402 2.96 -1.65 -14.76
N SER A 403 3.91 -2.58 -14.80
CA SER A 403 3.78 -3.95 -14.28
C SER A 403 5.09 -4.43 -13.68
N THR A 404 5.03 -5.37 -12.75
CA THR A 404 6.22 -6.09 -12.24
C THR A 404 6.70 -7.17 -13.20
N ASP A 405 5.90 -7.54 -14.19
CA ASP A 405 6.29 -8.44 -15.27
C ASP A 405 7.16 -7.71 -16.31
N SER A 406 8.40 -8.16 -16.45
CA SER A 406 9.35 -7.66 -17.47
C SER A 406 8.86 -7.79 -18.91
N SER A 407 7.84 -8.61 -19.18
CA SER A 407 7.23 -8.72 -20.51
C SER A 407 6.37 -7.50 -20.89
N ALA A 408 6.02 -6.64 -19.91
CA ALA A 408 5.17 -5.47 -20.11
C ALA A 408 5.86 -4.29 -20.81
N GLY A 409 7.20 -4.29 -20.91
CA GLY A 409 7.94 -3.23 -21.58
C GLY A 409 9.32 -3.00 -20.99
N ASP A 410 9.87 -1.81 -21.23
CA ASP A 410 11.15 -1.40 -20.69
C ASP A 410 11.03 -1.11 -19.19
N LEU A 411 12.13 -1.33 -18.47
CA LEU A 411 12.24 -0.97 -17.06
C LEU A 411 12.15 0.55 -16.90
N GLN A 412 11.11 1.02 -16.23
CA GLN A 412 10.86 2.44 -15.99
C GLN A 412 11.55 2.92 -14.71
N PHE A 413 11.25 2.28 -13.59
CA PHE A 413 11.78 2.68 -12.27
C PHE A 413 11.71 1.53 -11.25
N ARG A 414 12.21 1.80 -10.04
CA ARG A 414 12.07 0.94 -8.87
C ARG A 414 11.50 1.69 -7.68
N LEU A 415 10.75 0.96 -6.87
CA LEU A 415 10.20 1.39 -5.58
C LEU A 415 10.73 0.51 -4.46
N TYR A 416 10.75 1.01 -3.24
CA TYR A 416 10.99 0.18 -2.07
C TYR A 416 9.79 -0.74 -1.82
N ALA A 417 10.04 -2.00 -1.49
CA ALA A 417 8.98 -2.93 -1.11
C ALA A 417 8.45 -2.65 0.30
N GLN A 418 9.34 -2.23 1.20
CA GLN A 418 9.01 -1.91 2.59
C GLN A 418 8.86 -0.40 2.81
N PRO A 419 8.10 0.02 3.84
CA PRO A 419 7.98 1.42 4.23
C PRO A 419 9.29 1.93 4.84
N VAL A 420 10.23 2.34 3.98
CA VAL A 420 11.45 3.05 4.37
C VAL A 420 11.06 4.28 5.17
N ASN A 421 11.82 4.57 6.22
CA ASN A 421 11.61 5.76 7.04
C ASN A 421 11.44 7.02 6.18
N ASP A 422 10.36 7.75 6.41
CA ASP A 422 10.00 9.01 5.73
C ASP A 422 9.59 8.86 4.27
N SER A 423 9.42 7.63 3.79
CA SER A 423 8.84 7.34 2.47
C SER A 423 7.32 7.57 2.44
N VAL A 424 6.76 7.69 1.24
CA VAL A 424 5.32 7.71 0.99
C VAL A 424 4.92 6.52 0.13
N PRO A 425 3.76 5.90 0.41
CA PRO A 425 3.24 4.84 -0.45
C PRO A 425 2.86 5.39 -1.82
N LEU A 426 3.11 4.61 -2.86
CA LEU A 426 2.64 4.88 -4.21
C LEU A 426 1.53 3.89 -4.56
N PHE A 427 0.35 4.41 -4.86
CA PHE A 427 -0.83 3.65 -5.19
C PHE A 427 -1.09 3.65 -6.69
N ARG A 428 -1.64 2.55 -7.21
CA ARG A 428 -2.48 2.61 -8.40
C ARG A 428 -3.93 2.67 -7.97
N VAL A 429 -4.66 3.66 -8.48
CA VAL A 429 -6.10 3.82 -8.25
C VAL A 429 -6.81 3.67 -9.59
N GLU A 430 -7.80 2.80 -9.65
CA GLU A 430 -8.58 2.50 -10.86
C GLU A 430 -9.98 3.09 -10.76
N ALA A 431 -10.47 3.71 -11.83
CA ALA A 431 -11.84 4.17 -11.97
C ALA A 431 -12.74 3.05 -12.54
N PRO A 432 -14.07 3.06 -12.33
CA PRO A 432 -15.00 2.08 -12.90
C PRO A 432 -14.99 2.00 -14.43
N THR A 433 -14.38 2.98 -15.11
CA THR A 433 -14.17 2.99 -16.56
C THR A 433 -12.98 2.14 -17.02
N GLY A 434 -12.16 1.64 -16.09
CA GLY A 434 -10.88 0.95 -16.33
C GLY A 434 -9.69 1.90 -16.50
N GLU A 435 -9.88 3.21 -16.34
CA GLU A 435 -8.78 4.17 -16.31
C GLU A 435 -8.03 4.04 -14.97
N SER A 436 -6.70 4.03 -15.00
CA SER A 436 -5.89 3.89 -13.78
C SER A 436 -4.81 4.96 -13.70
N PHE A 437 -4.51 5.36 -12.46
CA PHE A 437 -3.54 6.41 -12.17
C PHE A 437 -2.61 5.98 -11.06
N ILE A 438 -1.36 6.38 -11.19
CA ILE A 438 -0.35 6.32 -10.14
C ILE A 438 -0.45 7.60 -9.30
N THR A 439 -0.45 7.48 -7.98
CA THR A 439 -0.60 8.61 -7.05
C THR A 439 -0.08 8.28 -5.65
N THR A 440 0.31 9.28 -4.86
CA THR A 440 0.58 9.13 -3.42
C THR A 440 -0.64 9.37 -2.54
N ASN A 441 -1.76 9.80 -3.15
CA ASN A 441 -2.97 10.17 -2.46
C ASN A 441 -4.08 9.16 -2.77
N PRO A 442 -4.53 8.35 -1.80
CA PRO A 442 -5.56 7.35 -2.06
C PRO A 442 -6.95 7.95 -2.38
N TYR A 443 -7.13 9.26 -2.18
CA TYR A 443 -8.34 10.02 -2.50
C TYR A 443 -8.36 10.61 -3.91
N THR A 444 -7.33 10.43 -4.76
CA THR A 444 -7.20 11.12 -6.06
C THR A 444 -8.46 11.09 -6.95
N LEU A 445 -9.25 10.02 -6.90
CA LEU A 445 -10.49 9.91 -7.69
C LEU A 445 -11.75 10.37 -6.96
N THR A 446 -11.73 10.45 -5.64
CA THR A 446 -12.90 10.83 -4.85
C THR A 446 -13.09 12.34 -4.86
N GLU A 447 -14.31 12.80 -5.12
CA GLU A 447 -14.61 14.23 -5.13
C GLU A 447 -14.79 14.77 -3.70
N PRO A 448 -14.21 15.94 -3.36
CA PRO A 448 -14.49 16.61 -2.10
C PRO A 448 -15.99 16.89 -1.97
N TYR A 449 -16.56 16.65 -0.78
CA TYR A 449 -17.98 16.86 -0.58
C TYR A 449 -18.32 18.24 -0.04
N GLY A 450 -19.24 18.91 -0.74
CA GLY A 450 -19.79 20.18 -0.30
C GLY A 450 -18.84 21.35 -0.57
N VAL A 451 -19.03 22.44 0.17
CA VAL A 451 -18.24 23.69 0.01
C VAL A 451 -17.00 23.74 0.90
N ASP A 452 -16.82 22.77 1.80
CA ASP A 452 -15.82 22.79 2.88
C ASP A 452 -14.76 21.68 2.74
N GLU A 453 -14.54 21.12 1.53
CA GLU A 453 -13.51 20.11 1.24
C GLU A 453 -13.58 18.86 2.16
N ILE A 454 -14.79 18.43 2.55
CA ILE A 454 -14.93 17.28 3.45
C ILE A 454 -14.62 15.99 2.67
N LEU A 455 -13.70 15.19 3.20
CA LEU A 455 -13.20 13.98 2.56
C LEU A 455 -14.15 12.80 2.74
N ARG A 456 -14.22 11.99 1.70
CA ARG A 456 -14.91 10.70 1.71
C ARG A 456 -13.97 9.65 1.14
N PRO A 457 -13.87 8.47 1.76
CA PRO A 457 -13.02 7.41 1.24
C PRO A 457 -13.57 6.76 -0.03
N TYR A 458 -14.87 6.95 -0.30
CA TYR A 458 -15.54 6.41 -1.47
C TYR A 458 -16.83 7.18 -1.79
N ASP A 459 -17.05 7.40 -3.08
CA ASP A 459 -18.24 8.02 -3.67
C ASP A 459 -18.66 7.33 -5.00
N GLY A 460 -18.05 6.19 -5.32
CA GLY A 460 -18.32 5.42 -6.55
C GLY A 460 -17.44 5.77 -7.75
N THR A 461 -16.45 6.67 -7.61
CA THR A 461 -15.55 7.04 -8.71
C THR A 461 -14.26 6.23 -8.79
N ALA A 462 -13.93 5.48 -7.74
CA ALA A 462 -12.80 4.54 -7.69
C ALA A 462 -13.32 3.12 -7.51
N ASP A 463 -12.78 2.15 -8.27
CA ASP A 463 -13.17 0.74 -8.25
C ASP A 463 -12.05 -0.17 -7.68
N GLY A 464 -10.82 0.36 -7.55
CA GLY A 464 -9.68 -0.40 -7.05
C GLY A 464 -8.52 0.44 -6.53
N TRP A 465 -7.77 -0.13 -5.58
CA TRP A 465 -6.53 0.39 -5.03
C TRP A 465 -5.48 -0.73 -4.97
N GLU A 466 -4.27 -0.44 -5.41
CA GLU A 466 -3.12 -1.33 -5.32
C GLU A 466 -1.92 -0.55 -4.76
N LEU A 467 -1.17 -1.14 -3.83
CA LEU A 467 0.12 -0.60 -3.42
C LEU A 467 1.22 -1.05 -4.39
N LEU A 468 1.89 -0.10 -5.04
CA LEU A 468 3.02 -0.36 -5.94
C LEU A 468 4.36 -0.49 -5.18
N GLY A 469 4.42 0.10 -4.00
CA GLY A 469 5.61 0.19 -3.16
C GLY A 469 5.72 1.57 -2.52
N TYR A 470 6.93 1.90 -2.09
CA TYR A 470 7.23 3.13 -1.37
C TYR A 470 8.29 3.94 -2.12
N ALA A 471 8.12 5.27 -2.15
CA ALA A 471 9.06 6.21 -2.75
C ALA A 471 9.42 7.31 -1.75
N MET A 472 10.59 7.92 -1.91
CA MET A 472 10.95 9.06 -1.05
C MET A 472 10.24 10.32 -1.56
N PRO A 473 9.74 11.21 -0.69
CA PRO A 473 9.33 12.54 -1.12
C PRO A 473 10.50 13.24 -1.80
N ALA A 474 10.22 13.96 -2.90
CA ALA A 474 11.26 14.58 -3.70
C ALA A 474 12.19 15.49 -2.86
N GLY A 475 13.49 15.28 -2.98
CA GLY A 475 14.51 16.03 -2.23
C GLY A 475 14.65 15.66 -0.75
N SER A 476 13.88 14.68 -0.26
CA SER A 476 14.01 14.14 1.11
C SER A 476 14.92 12.91 1.18
N ALA A 477 15.27 12.34 0.03
CA ALA A 477 16.09 11.16 -0.05
C ALA A 477 17.54 11.43 0.37
N SER A 478 18.13 10.51 1.14
CA SER A 478 19.44 10.73 1.75
C SER A 478 20.58 10.07 1.00
N THR A 479 20.46 8.79 0.65
CA THR A 479 21.51 8.02 -0.04
C THR A 479 20.87 6.82 -0.75
N PRO A 480 20.80 6.82 -2.09
CA PRO A 480 20.22 5.70 -2.81
C PRO A 480 21.04 4.43 -2.59
N PRO A 481 20.40 3.24 -2.66
CA PRO A 481 21.13 1.98 -2.69
C PRO A 481 22.21 1.97 -3.77
N SER A 482 23.30 1.25 -3.51
CA SER A 482 24.42 1.13 -4.45
C SER A 482 23.94 0.69 -5.84
N GLY A 483 24.32 1.43 -6.88
CA GLY A 483 23.90 1.13 -8.26
C GLY A 483 22.63 1.84 -8.70
N TYR A 484 22.10 2.78 -7.90
CA TYR A 484 20.91 3.56 -8.22
C TYR A 484 21.12 5.06 -8.01
N VAL A 485 20.29 5.85 -8.68
CA VAL A 485 20.12 7.28 -8.44
C VAL A 485 18.63 7.61 -8.27
N TYR A 486 18.35 8.68 -7.56
CA TYR A 486 17.01 9.22 -7.47
C TYR A 486 16.68 10.04 -8.70
N GLN A 487 15.45 9.88 -9.19
CA GLN A 487 14.87 10.70 -10.22
C GLN A 487 13.40 10.94 -9.88
N ALA A 488 12.92 12.16 -10.10
CA ALA A 488 11.53 12.52 -9.88
C ALA A 488 10.62 11.69 -10.79
N LEU A 489 9.56 11.11 -10.24
CA LEU A 489 8.62 10.27 -10.98
C LEU A 489 7.97 11.05 -12.12
N SER A 490 7.66 12.33 -11.90
CA SER A 490 7.11 13.23 -12.92
C SER A 490 8.03 13.45 -14.14
N GLU A 491 9.31 13.11 -14.05
CA GLU A 491 10.26 13.14 -15.17
C GLU A 491 10.36 11.81 -15.93
N ILE A 492 9.79 10.73 -15.39
CA ILE A 492 9.86 9.37 -15.94
C ILE A 492 8.54 8.98 -16.59
N VAL A 493 7.42 9.30 -15.95
CA VAL A 493 6.08 8.95 -16.44
C VAL A 493 5.25 10.19 -16.74
N THR A 494 4.35 10.08 -17.70
CA THR A 494 3.56 11.24 -18.14
C THR A 494 2.45 11.61 -17.15
N PRO A 495 1.96 12.86 -17.16
CA PRO A 495 0.85 13.30 -16.30
C PRO A 495 -0.48 12.58 -16.55
N SER A 496 -0.61 11.85 -17.68
CA SER A 496 -1.73 10.96 -17.93
C SER A 496 -1.68 9.72 -17.04
N LEU A 497 -0.49 9.24 -16.69
CA LEU A 497 -0.28 8.07 -15.84
C LEU A 497 -0.09 8.45 -14.37
N PHE A 498 0.68 9.51 -14.08
CA PHE A 498 0.93 9.98 -12.71
C PHE A 498 0.14 11.24 -12.39
N LYS A 499 -0.76 11.14 -11.39
CA LYS A 499 -1.52 12.26 -10.85
C LYS A 499 -0.74 12.90 -9.72
N PHE A 500 -0.12 14.04 -10.02
CA PHE A 500 0.58 14.84 -9.04
C PHE A 500 -0.42 15.61 -8.16
N ASP A 501 -0.51 15.23 -6.89
CA ASP A 501 -1.41 15.83 -5.90
C ASP A 501 -0.68 16.80 -4.95
N GLY A 502 0.40 17.44 -5.44
CA GLY A 502 1.14 18.47 -4.69
C GLY A 502 2.45 17.99 -4.07
N VAL A 503 2.73 16.69 -4.07
CA VAL A 503 4.00 16.09 -3.63
C VAL A 503 4.55 15.22 -4.76
N ASP A 504 5.77 15.51 -5.20
CA ASP A 504 6.48 14.65 -6.15
C ASP A 504 7.28 13.64 -5.35
N VAL A 505 7.60 12.53 -5.99
CA VAL A 505 8.37 11.46 -5.36
C VAL A 505 9.61 11.12 -6.18
N ASP A 506 10.70 10.87 -5.47
CA ASP A 506 11.93 10.36 -6.02
C ASP A 506 11.86 8.83 -6.04
N VAL A 507 11.97 8.26 -7.24
CA VAL A 507 12.05 6.82 -7.48
C VAL A 507 13.46 6.43 -7.89
N LEU A 508 13.76 5.13 -7.83
CA LEU A 508 15.11 4.61 -8.08
C LEU A 508 15.27 4.17 -9.52
N VAL A 509 16.23 4.74 -10.23
CA VAL A 509 16.66 4.31 -11.56
C VAL A 509 18.09 3.81 -11.51
N SER A 510 18.44 2.84 -12.36
CA SER A 510 19.79 2.26 -12.37
C SER A 510 20.83 3.36 -12.64
N SER A 511 21.86 3.46 -11.81
CA SER A 511 23.00 4.36 -12.02
C SER A 511 23.92 3.89 -13.16
N ALA A 512 23.78 2.63 -13.57
CA ALA A 512 24.39 2.09 -14.77
C ALA A 512 23.63 2.63 -15.99
N ALA A 513 24.37 3.28 -16.90
CA ALA A 513 23.89 3.95 -18.10
C ALA A 513 22.67 3.24 -18.74
N SER A 514 21.52 3.93 -18.73
CA SER A 514 20.33 3.57 -19.50
C SER A 514 20.68 3.22 -20.96
N PRO A 515 19.84 2.44 -21.67
CA PRO A 515 20.11 2.00 -23.03
C PRO A 515 20.45 3.18 -23.95
N VAL A 516 21.47 2.95 -24.77
CA VAL A 516 22.06 3.93 -25.67
C VAL A 516 21.15 4.07 -26.91
N TYR A 517 20.33 5.11 -26.97
CA TYR A 517 19.70 5.53 -28.23
C TYR A 517 20.73 6.31 -29.06
N THR A 518 21.08 5.83 -30.26
CA THR A 518 22.05 6.48 -31.15
C THR A 518 21.42 6.82 -32.50
N ILE A 519 22.16 7.51 -33.38
CA ILE A 519 21.82 7.78 -34.77
C ILE A 519 22.36 6.66 -35.67
N THR A 520 21.50 6.06 -36.50
CA THR A 520 21.83 4.95 -37.41
C THR A 520 21.50 5.27 -38.86
N GLN A 521 22.58 5.27 -39.63
CA GLN A 521 22.63 4.78 -41.01
C GLN A 521 22.17 5.72 -42.13
N VAL A 522 23.07 5.82 -43.12
CA VAL A 522 22.76 6.11 -44.52
C VAL A 522 23.16 4.84 -45.28
N GLN A 523 22.20 4.18 -45.93
CA GLN A 523 22.47 3.04 -46.81
C GLN A 523 22.92 3.55 -48.19
N ALA A 524 24.14 3.19 -48.62
CA ALA A 524 24.59 3.45 -49.98
C ALA A 524 24.11 2.33 -50.92
N HIS A 525 23.07 2.59 -51.72
CA HIS A 525 22.71 1.75 -52.85
C HIS A 525 23.10 2.42 -54.18
N GLY A 526 23.97 1.75 -54.94
CA GLY A 526 23.99 1.84 -56.40
C GLY A 526 24.89 2.91 -57.03
N SER A 527 25.77 2.43 -57.90
CA SER A 527 26.57 3.21 -58.84
C SER A 527 25.72 3.93 -59.89
N ASN A 528 26.02 5.22 -60.09
CA ASN A 528 25.69 6.12 -61.21
C ASN A 528 24.59 7.17 -60.97
N LEU A 529 25.02 8.43 -61.15
CA LEU A 529 24.27 9.62 -61.58
C LEU A 529 23.26 10.25 -60.59
N ARG A 530 23.65 11.44 -60.07
CA ARG A 530 22.80 12.57 -59.66
C ARG A 530 21.50 12.21 -58.92
N GLN A 531 21.57 11.91 -57.63
CA GLN A 531 20.44 12.11 -56.72
C GLN A 531 20.95 12.33 -55.29
N PHE A 532 20.25 13.19 -54.57
CA PHE A 532 20.61 13.84 -53.31
C PHE A 532 20.63 12.84 -52.14
N ALA A 533 21.60 12.98 -51.23
CA ALA A 533 21.56 12.35 -49.91
C ALA A 533 21.11 13.42 -48.90
N THR A 534 19.81 13.60 -48.79
CA THR A 534 19.16 14.14 -47.59
C THR A 534 18.86 12.94 -46.69
N ASP A 535 19.11 13.07 -45.40
CA ASP A 535 18.60 12.26 -44.28
C ASP A 535 19.72 11.70 -43.36
N VAL A 536 19.67 12.14 -42.10
CA VAL A 536 20.44 11.65 -40.95
C VAL A 536 19.40 11.03 -40.02
N GLU A 537 19.41 9.71 -39.81
CA GLU A 537 18.38 8.96 -39.05
C GLU A 537 18.80 8.53 -37.62
N LEU A 538 17.93 8.65 -36.60
CA LEU A 538 18.05 8.01 -35.26
C LEU A 538 17.73 6.47 -35.27
N SER A 539 18.60 5.56 -34.80
CA SER A 539 18.24 4.17 -34.35
C SER A 539 19.33 3.45 -33.51
N PRO A 540 19.03 2.27 -32.90
CA PRO A 540 19.93 1.61 -31.95
C PRO A 540 20.98 0.72 -32.65
N ALA A 541 22.25 1.13 -32.71
CA ALA A 541 23.34 0.23 -33.11
C ALA A 541 24.70 0.55 -32.48
N THR A 542 25.45 -0.51 -32.17
CA THR A 542 26.84 -0.49 -31.68
C THR A 542 27.85 -0.49 -32.83
N GLY A 543 28.87 0.39 -32.78
CA GLY A 543 30.01 0.40 -33.71
C GLY A 543 30.70 1.76 -33.86
N THR A 544 31.93 1.81 -34.39
CA THR A 544 32.69 3.06 -34.60
C THR A 544 31.99 4.06 -35.53
N ALA A 545 31.08 3.57 -36.39
CA ALA A 545 30.26 4.39 -37.30
C ALA A 545 29.32 5.36 -36.59
N HIS A 546 29.08 5.13 -35.29
CA HIS A 546 28.14 5.87 -34.47
C HIS A 546 28.82 6.81 -33.46
N GLN A 547 30.15 6.76 -33.38
CA GLN A 547 30.92 7.60 -32.48
C GLN A 547 31.28 8.91 -33.17
N TRP A 548 31.13 10.03 -32.46
CA TRP A 548 31.51 11.35 -32.95
C TRP A 548 32.53 11.99 -32.01
N LYS A 549 33.58 12.55 -32.58
CA LYS A 549 34.62 13.30 -31.88
C LYS A 549 34.33 14.78 -31.96
N TYR A 550 34.33 15.44 -30.80
CA TYR A 550 34.32 16.89 -30.70
C TYR A 550 35.75 17.40 -30.73
N VAL A 551 36.09 18.18 -31.75
CA VAL A 551 37.42 18.78 -31.90
C VAL A 551 37.29 20.27 -31.57
N PRO A 552 37.80 20.73 -30.42
CA PRO A 552 37.74 22.14 -30.06
C PRO A 552 38.61 22.98 -31.02
N LEU A 553 38.11 24.14 -31.40
CA LEU A 553 38.80 25.13 -32.22
C LEU A 553 39.20 26.35 -31.36
N SER A 554 40.19 27.10 -31.84
CA SER A 554 40.70 28.29 -31.13
C SER A 554 39.70 29.44 -31.02
N ASP A 555 38.63 29.43 -31.79
CA ASP A 555 37.56 30.44 -31.78
C ASP A 555 36.41 30.09 -30.81
N GLY A 556 36.57 29.06 -29.97
CA GLY A 556 35.56 28.62 -29.01
C GLY A 556 34.45 27.75 -29.59
N THR A 557 34.55 27.37 -30.88
CA THR A 557 33.63 26.42 -31.52
C THR A 557 34.21 25.01 -31.61
N TYR A 558 33.39 24.07 -32.06
CA TYR A 558 33.74 22.67 -32.21
C TYR A 558 33.49 22.18 -33.63
N LYS A 559 34.35 21.27 -34.11
CA LYS A 559 33.99 20.36 -35.20
C LYS A 559 33.44 19.07 -34.63
N ILE A 560 32.39 18.54 -35.24
CA ILE A 560 31.79 17.25 -34.89
C ILE A 560 32.16 16.27 -35.99
N VAL A 561 33.04 15.31 -35.69
CA VAL A 561 33.70 14.42 -36.68
C VAL A 561 33.32 12.96 -36.42
N ASN A 562 32.82 12.25 -37.42
CA ASN A 562 32.48 10.85 -37.31
C ASN A 562 33.76 10.01 -37.14
N ALA A 563 33.80 9.16 -36.13
CA ALA A 563 35.00 8.40 -35.77
C ALA A 563 35.30 7.26 -36.74
N TRP A 564 34.33 6.82 -37.55
CA TRP A 564 34.53 5.75 -38.52
C TRP A 564 35.13 6.21 -39.83
N ASP A 565 34.59 7.26 -40.44
CA ASP A 565 35.01 7.72 -41.76
C ASP A 565 35.73 9.07 -41.76
N GLY A 566 35.87 9.70 -40.59
CA GLY A 566 36.55 10.99 -40.42
C GLY A 566 35.81 12.17 -41.06
N LYS A 567 34.59 11.98 -41.57
CA LYS A 567 33.79 13.07 -42.13
C LYS A 567 33.19 13.92 -41.02
N ARG A 568 32.82 15.15 -41.33
CA ARG A 568 32.31 16.12 -40.37
C ARG A 568 30.86 16.48 -40.62
N LEU A 569 30.15 16.79 -39.55
CA LEU A 569 28.82 17.38 -39.62
C LEU A 569 28.93 18.84 -40.07
N SER A 570 28.22 19.20 -41.14
CA SER A 570 28.15 20.55 -41.69
C SER A 570 26.70 20.94 -41.93
N ALA A 571 26.40 22.23 -41.81
CA ALA A 571 25.14 22.78 -42.29
C ALA A 571 25.22 23.06 -43.79
N ASN A 572 24.32 22.50 -44.59
CA ASN A 572 24.23 22.78 -46.03
C ASN A 572 23.42 24.06 -46.30
N SER A 573 22.38 24.27 -45.50
CA SER A 573 21.47 25.42 -45.60
C SER A 573 21.10 25.92 -44.20
N ASN A 574 20.23 26.93 -44.10
CA ASN A 574 19.70 27.37 -42.81
C ASN A 574 18.67 26.39 -42.20
N THR A 575 18.33 25.32 -42.91
CA THR A 575 17.42 24.26 -42.45
C THR A 575 18.05 22.87 -42.48
N ASP A 576 19.11 22.63 -43.26
CA ASP A 576 19.58 21.27 -43.52
C ASP A 576 21.01 21.04 -43.05
N VAL A 577 21.28 19.81 -42.62
CA VAL A 577 22.62 19.34 -42.27
C VAL A 577 23.05 18.18 -43.16
N GLU A 578 24.36 18.02 -43.32
CA GLU A 578 24.99 16.99 -44.13
C GLU A 578 26.30 16.53 -43.49
N VAL A 579 26.79 15.37 -43.94
CA VAL A 579 28.09 14.82 -43.52
C VAL A 579 29.08 14.95 -44.68
N VAL A 580 30.05 15.85 -44.56
CA VAL A 580 30.99 16.20 -45.63
C VAL A 580 32.39 15.66 -45.37
N ALA A 581 33.10 15.29 -46.43
CA ALA A 581 34.51 14.99 -46.35
C ALA A 581 35.31 16.24 -45.94
N ASP A 582 36.48 16.05 -45.33
CA ASP A 582 37.41 17.14 -45.00
C ASP A 582 38.11 17.64 -46.27
N SER A 583 37.36 18.33 -47.13
CA SER A 583 37.89 19.13 -48.24
C SER A 583 38.11 20.56 -47.74
N GLY A 584 39.26 21.14 -48.09
CA GLY A 584 39.76 22.39 -47.52
C GLY A 584 38.81 23.60 -47.62
N SER A 585 38.97 24.50 -46.65
CA SER A 585 38.29 25.81 -46.50
C SER A 585 36.81 25.82 -46.85
N VAL A 586 36.00 25.13 -46.06
CA VAL A 586 34.55 25.37 -46.04
C VAL A 586 34.26 26.59 -45.14
N PRO A 587 33.24 27.42 -45.44
CA PRO A 587 32.72 28.45 -44.53
C PRO A 587 32.43 27.89 -43.12
N ASP A 588 32.10 28.75 -42.16
CA ASP A 588 31.80 28.40 -40.74
C ASP A 588 30.60 27.42 -40.55
N THR A 589 30.15 26.74 -41.61
CA THR A 589 29.06 25.75 -41.63
C THR A 589 29.41 24.44 -40.93
N ASP A 590 30.69 24.09 -40.77
CA ASP A 590 31.15 22.92 -40.00
C ASP A 590 31.52 23.26 -38.54
N ARG A 591 31.21 24.49 -38.10
CA ARG A 591 31.51 24.98 -36.75
C ARG A 591 30.26 25.06 -35.89
N TRP A 592 30.36 24.52 -34.68
CA TRP A 592 29.24 24.35 -33.77
C TRP A 592 29.55 24.92 -32.39
N TYR A 593 28.58 25.61 -31.78
CA TYR A 593 28.60 25.91 -30.35
C TYR A 593 27.89 24.80 -29.58
N LEU A 594 28.54 24.31 -28.52
CA LEU A 594 27.94 23.40 -27.55
C LEU A 594 27.53 24.22 -26.33
N LYS A 595 26.24 24.35 -26.07
CA LYS A 595 25.72 25.14 -24.93
C LYS A 595 25.04 24.23 -23.92
N PRO A 596 25.53 24.13 -22.67
CA PRO A 596 24.88 23.35 -21.62
C PRO A 596 23.41 23.76 -21.41
N VAL A 597 22.55 22.80 -21.14
CA VAL A 597 21.13 23.01 -20.83
C VAL A 597 20.97 23.06 -19.32
N ASP A 598 20.39 24.16 -18.80
CA ASP A 598 20.02 24.30 -17.38
C ASP A 598 21.18 24.02 -16.39
N GLY A 599 22.43 24.22 -16.82
CA GLY A 599 23.63 23.96 -16.02
C GLY A 599 24.10 22.49 -16.02
N ASP A 600 23.37 21.59 -16.68
CA ASP A 600 23.75 20.19 -16.87
C ASP A 600 24.85 20.06 -17.93
N LEU A 601 26.04 19.63 -17.51
CA LEU A 601 27.19 19.42 -18.40
C LEU A 601 27.11 18.13 -19.23
N THR A 602 26.06 17.34 -19.07
CA THR A 602 25.80 16.14 -19.87
C THR A 602 24.83 16.43 -21.02
N ARG A 603 24.05 17.52 -20.94
CA ARG A 603 23.04 17.91 -21.93
C ARG A 603 23.43 19.23 -22.59
N PHE A 604 23.45 19.24 -23.92
CA PHE A 604 23.84 20.38 -24.72
C PHE A 604 22.79 20.71 -25.77
N ARG A 605 22.68 22.00 -26.10
CA ARG A 605 22.14 22.44 -27.38
C ARG A 605 23.30 22.71 -28.32
N ILE A 606 23.15 22.26 -29.56
CA ILE A 606 24.18 22.38 -30.60
C ILE A 606 23.73 23.46 -31.58
N GLU A 607 24.45 24.58 -31.66
CA GLU A 607 24.11 25.70 -32.55
C GLU A 607 25.12 25.80 -33.68
N ASN A 608 24.66 25.91 -34.93
CA ASN A 608 25.54 26.16 -36.06
C ASN A 608 26.06 27.61 -36.02
N LYS A 609 27.38 27.79 -36.13
CA LYS A 609 28.02 29.11 -36.07
C LYS A 609 27.59 30.02 -37.22
N ASN A 610 27.50 29.50 -38.43
CA ASN A 610 27.19 30.28 -39.63
C ASN A 610 25.72 30.70 -39.68
N TYR A 611 24.80 29.79 -39.37
CA TYR A 611 23.37 30.05 -39.52
C TYR A 611 22.68 30.53 -38.24
N GLN A 612 23.31 30.40 -37.06
CA GLN A 612 22.70 30.72 -35.75
C GLN A 612 21.38 29.97 -35.54
N ARG A 613 21.40 28.68 -35.84
CA ARG A 613 20.28 27.75 -35.75
C ARG A 613 20.66 26.54 -34.93
N TRP A 614 19.67 25.96 -34.25
CA TRP A 614 19.87 24.78 -33.41
C TRP A 614 19.73 23.52 -34.22
N LEU A 615 20.58 22.53 -33.94
CA LEU A 615 20.42 21.17 -34.39
C LEU A 615 19.23 20.54 -33.66
N ILE A 616 18.27 19.99 -34.41
CA ILE A 616 17.04 19.40 -33.87
C ILE A 616 16.83 18.03 -34.51
N GLY A 617 16.45 17.04 -33.72
CA GLY A 617 15.95 15.74 -34.19
C GLY A 617 14.43 15.69 -34.15
N TYR A 618 13.76 15.33 -35.25
CA TYR A 618 12.31 15.11 -35.31
C TYR A 618 11.99 13.64 -35.57
N PRO A 619 11.07 13.02 -34.82
CA PRO A 619 10.44 11.79 -35.28
C PRO A 619 9.41 12.16 -36.36
N ASP A 620 9.61 11.70 -37.59
CA ASP A 620 8.57 11.76 -38.62
C ASP A 620 8.29 10.38 -39.21
N SER A 621 7.26 10.31 -40.05
CA SER A 621 6.75 9.07 -40.66
C SER A 621 7.73 8.36 -41.61
N GLN A 622 8.90 8.94 -41.89
CA GLN A 622 9.88 8.43 -42.85
C GLN A 622 11.25 8.12 -42.23
N GLY A 623 11.51 8.58 -41.01
CA GLY A 623 12.76 8.33 -40.32
C GLY A 623 13.17 9.60 -39.57
N ASN A 624 13.78 9.40 -38.41
CA ASN A 624 14.23 10.43 -37.49
C ASN A 624 15.15 11.51 -38.11
N ILE A 625 14.62 12.61 -38.67
CA ILE A 625 15.39 13.64 -39.38
C ILE A 625 16.14 14.59 -38.44
N VAL A 626 17.44 14.79 -38.68
CA VAL A 626 18.22 15.89 -38.09
C VAL A 626 18.24 17.12 -39.01
N ARG A 627 17.89 18.29 -38.47
CA ARG A 627 17.83 19.57 -39.23
C ARG A 627 18.17 20.79 -38.37
N LEU A 628 18.21 21.97 -38.98
CA LEU A 628 18.40 23.26 -38.32
C LEU A 628 17.08 24.03 -38.17
N ASP A 629 16.82 24.61 -36.99
CA ASP A 629 15.64 25.47 -36.77
C ASP A 629 15.91 26.68 -35.86
N GLU A 630 14.98 27.63 -35.84
CA GLU A 630 15.07 28.88 -35.08
C GLU A 630 14.84 28.70 -33.58
N THR A 631 15.34 29.68 -32.80
CA THR A 631 15.18 29.82 -31.35
C THR A 631 13.72 29.84 -30.85
N SER A 632 12.76 30.16 -31.71
CA SER A 632 11.33 30.23 -31.32
C SER A 632 10.71 28.87 -31.04
N LYS A 633 11.40 27.76 -31.34
CA LYS A 633 10.95 26.38 -31.11
C LYS A 633 11.87 25.60 -30.14
N LEU A 634 12.43 26.26 -29.13
CA LEU A 634 13.25 25.62 -28.09
C LEU A 634 12.42 24.67 -27.20
N GLY A 635 12.12 23.47 -27.71
CA GLY A 635 11.55 22.35 -26.98
C GLY A 635 12.58 21.26 -26.65
N THR A 636 12.12 20.12 -26.15
CA THR A 636 12.93 18.93 -25.83
C THR A 636 13.78 18.45 -27.01
N TRP A 637 13.28 18.60 -28.24
CA TRP A 637 13.93 18.20 -29.49
C TRP A 637 15.29 18.88 -29.79
N THR A 638 15.63 19.95 -29.07
CA THR A 638 16.92 20.67 -29.20
C THR A 638 17.98 20.19 -28.23
N ARG A 639 17.63 19.29 -27.30
CA ARG A 639 18.49 18.83 -26.21
C ARG A 639 19.19 17.54 -26.63
N TRP A 640 20.51 17.60 -26.72
CA TRP A 640 21.38 16.48 -27.06
C TRP A 640 22.15 16.04 -25.82
N LYS A 641 22.24 14.74 -25.57
CA LYS A 641 23.07 14.22 -24.47
C LYS A 641 24.39 13.71 -25.05
N ILE A 642 25.51 14.15 -24.49
CA ILE A 642 26.85 13.71 -24.90
C ILE A 642 27.34 12.67 -23.91
N TYR A 643 27.80 11.54 -24.43
CA TYR A 643 28.40 10.46 -23.65
C TYR A 643 29.86 10.30 -24.10
N ASP A 644 30.79 10.23 -23.13
CA ASP A 644 32.16 9.81 -23.43
C ASP A 644 32.17 8.31 -23.73
N VAL A 645 32.96 7.90 -24.72
CA VAL A 645 33.02 6.51 -25.20
C VAL A 645 34.34 5.84 -24.78
N ASN A 646 35.06 6.45 -23.83
CA ASN A 646 36.31 5.93 -23.26
C ASN A 646 36.21 5.69 -21.75
#